data_AF-A0A3N5S2C0-F1
#
_entry.id   AF-A0A3N5S2C0-F1
#
_cell.length_a   1.000
_cell.length_b   1.000
_cell.length_c   1.000
_cell.angle_alpha   90.00
_cell.angle_beta   90.00
_cell.angle_gamma   90.00
#
_symmetry.space_group_name_H-M   'P 1'
#
loop_
_entity.id
_entity.type
_entity.pdbx_description
1 polymer ?
#
loop_
_entity_poly.entity_id
_entity_poly.type
_entity_poly.pdbx_seq_one_letter_code
_entity_poly.pdbx_strand_id
1 'polypeptide(L)'
;MYGRYLGIEFVETDDNGPAQYQVVTGDPRAVSPGVPPGNVGGITNGSLIVMNGAIDWGNSEYGGGWFDVAFHEIGHALGLSHSYDAPSTMGGSGGIEPVFPGDVNLVPAMRMNAPLSTDVNLYRFDLSQAGTFAAQTIAQRRQDANGNDLPSLLDSLLTLYRETYVAASATSDFGTQNAARLKFVAKAAGVASNGIQIVVTKADLGSSAGPAISVNGSQINVTLNTNASARTTAQRLVDALNNNVQSSALIQATLDSGSGATDLATPTINYSPIRFTGGATNRIVVARNDDYFGRDSLVNLRLDAGTYYISVSSTGNSSYDPTVSGTGYGGRTDGAYELQMRFTPEAIADETLNNARGVAFDGDLDYKTGGAFDFWFQAGHTIFVDKANSSDLTQDGTEFHPFSDIQTALASAFPGSIVRILGNGGTDGNLSTTADNRPYLIGFDALGGAAEDGSEFIVPQGVTVMIDEGAILKLSRAIIDVGKSVNAIDRSGAALQVLGTPLNQVQFTSLGNDSLGGQSDANDFNGAERGDWGGLVFRQFSDFQGTDWIGQGVFLNSVNQAVLTYGGGQVFDDSVLQVFTPIHIENLDSDMPRFARPNVWFNTITESADAAISADPNSFANTQDRSGPMVRGNRVVDNTVNGFFI
;
A
#
# COMPACT_ATOMS: atom_id res chain seq x y z
N MET A 1 3.65 -30.59 1.28
CA MET A 1 2.24 -30.93 1.61
C MET A 1 2.01 -31.23 3.09
N TYR A 2 2.84 -32.05 3.76
CA TYR A 2 2.74 -32.20 5.22
C TYR A 2 2.81 -30.86 5.97
N GLY A 3 3.78 -30.01 5.66
CA GLY A 3 3.89 -28.67 6.28
C GLY A 3 2.70 -27.73 6.00
N ARG A 4 1.83 -28.06 5.04
CA ARG A 4 0.57 -27.31 4.83
C ARG A 4 -0.45 -27.57 5.95
N TYR A 5 -0.35 -28.67 6.68
CA TYR A 5 -1.36 -29.05 7.67
C TYR A 5 -0.80 -29.20 9.08
N LEU A 6 0.50 -29.42 9.20
CA LEU A 6 1.18 -29.67 10.46
C LEU A 6 1.82 -28.38 10.98
N GLY A 7 2.10 -28.33 12.29
CA GLY A 7 2.88 -27.26 12.92
C GLY A 7 4.39 -27.40 12.68
N ILE A 8 4.79 -27.84 11.49
CA ILE A 8 6.19 -28.00 11.08
C ILE A 8 6.39 -27.38 9.70
N GLU A 9 7.55 -26.80 9.50
CA GLU A 9 7.96 -26.22 8.22
C GLU A 9 9.13 -27.01 7.63
N PHE A 10 9.12 -27.17 6.31
CA PHE A 10 10.23 -27.76 5.56
C PHE A 10 10.96 -26.63 4.84
N VAL A 11 12.24 -26.46 5.18
CA VAL A 11 13.13 -25.47 4.58
C VAL A 11 14.22 -26.21 3.81
N GLU A 12 14.35 -25.91 2.52
CA GLU A 12 15.45 -26.43 1.71
C GLU A 12 16.76 -25.75 2.12
N THR A 13 17.86 -26.50 2.15
CA THR A 13 19.16 -25.99 2.58
C THR A 13 20.21 -26.28 1.51
N ASP A 14 20.96 -25.25 1.14
CA ASP A 14 21.93 -25.28 0.02
C ASP A 14 23.26 -25.96 0.41
N ASP A 15 23.49 -26.19 1.71
CA ASP A 15 24.75 -26.65 2.26
C ASP A 15 24.83 -28.17 2.44
N ASN A 16 26.06 -28.71 2.28
CA ASN A 16 26.50 -30.03 2.75
C ASN A 16 26.45 -30.20 4.30
N GLY A 17 25.65 -29.39 5.00
CA GLY A 17 25.40 -29.48 6.43
C GLY A 17 24.45 -30.64 6.78
N PRO A 18 24.28 -30.97 8.07
CA PRO A 18 23.35 -32.00 8.48
C PRO A 18 21.91 -31.50 8.33
N ALA A 19 21.33 -31.63 7.12
CA ALA A 19 19.90 -31.53 6.94
C ALA A 19 19.19 -32.56 7.84
N GLN A 20 18.11 -32.15 8.51
CA GLN A 20 17.33 -33.04 9.36
C GLN A 20 16.75 -34.22 8.54
N TYR A 21 16.38 -33.94 7.29
CA TYR A 21 15.88 -34.90 6.33
C TYR A 21 16.66 -34.80 5.02
N GLN A 22 17.15 -35.93 4.51
CA GLN A 22 17.79 -36.06 3.20
C GLN A 22 16.94 -36.97 2.34
N VAL A 23 16.38 -36.43 1.26
CA VAL A 23 15.53 -37.16 0.31
C VAL A 23 16.36 -37.44 -0.93
N VAL A 24 16.71 -38.71 -1.16
CA VAL A 24 17.63 -39.11 -2.24
C VAL A 24 17.07 -40.26 -3.06
N THR A 25 17.42 -40.31 -4.34
CA THR A 25 17.24 -41.51 -5.17
C THR A 25 18.57 -42.26 -5.23
N GLY A 26 18.60 -43.50 -4.73
CA GLY A 26 19.85 -44.23 -4.56
C GLY A 26 19.66 -45.68 -4.13
N ASP A 27 20.71 -46.29 -3.61
CA ASP A 27 20.68 -47.69 -3.19
C ASP A 27 20.06 -47.82 -1.77
N PRO A 28 18.94 -48.54 -1.59
CA PRO A 28 18.31 -48.76 -0.27
C PRO A 28 19.26 -49.39 0.77
N ARG A 29 20.34 -50.05 0.31
CA ARG A 29 21.38 -50.62 1.18
C ARG A 29 22.16 -49.57 1.96
N ALA A 30 22.10 -48.30 1.56
CA ALA A 30 22.63 -47.18 2.34
C ALA A 30 21.92 -47.03 3.70
N VAL A 31 20.65 -47.46 3.79
CA VAL A 31 19.86 -47.46 5.03
C VAL A 31 19.84 -48.85 5.66
N SER A 32 19.62 -49.91 4.86
CA SER A 32 19.55 -51.28 5.35
C SER A 32 20.34 -52.25 4.45
N PRO A 33 21.59 -52.60 4.83
CA PRO A 33 22.50 -53.38 3.98
C PRO A 33 21.99 -54.76 3.54
N GLY A 34 21.01 -55.32 4.25
CA GLY A 34 20.42 -56.64 3.97
C GLY A 34 19.28 -56.64 2.95
N VAL A 35 18.83 -55.47 2.49
CA VAL A 35 17.71 -55.37 1.54
C VAL A 35 18.21 -55.66 0.12
N PRO A 36 17.63 -56.64 -0.60
CA PRO A 36 17.98 -56.89 -2.00
C PRO A 36 17.63 -55.68 -2.88
N PRO A 37 18.51 -55.26 -3.80
CA PRO A 37 18.23 -54.20 -4.76
C PRO A 37 17.01 -54.58 -5.62
N GLY A 38 15.94 -53.78 -5.58
CA GLY A 38 14.72 -53.99 -6.37
C GLY A 38 13.50 -54.52 -5.61
N ASN A 39 13.63 -54.92 -4.33
CA ASN A 39 12.51 -55.49 -3.56
C ASN A 39 11.71 -54.46 -2.74
N VAL A 40 12.18 -53.22 -2.64
CA VAL A 40 11.49 -52.13 -1.92
C VAL A 40 11.38 -50.91 -2.83
N GLY A 41 10.27 -50.17 -2.71
CA GLY A 41 10.09 -48.89 -3.39
C GLY A 41 10.99 -47.81 -2.78
N GLY A 42 11.02 -47.72 -1.46
CA GLY A 42 11.84 -46.80 -0.69
C GLY A 42 12.13 -47.34 0.71
N ILE A 43 12.96 -46.62 1.47
CA ILE A 43 13.24 -46.91 2.87
C ILE A 43 13.75 -45.65 3.57
N THR A 44 13.40 -45.48 4.85
CA THR A 44 13.98 -44.45 5.71
C THR A 44 14.49 -44.97 7.05
N ASN A 45 15.50 -44.30 7.61
CA ASN A 45 15.92 -44.45 9.02
C ASN A 45 15.52 -43.25 9.89
N GLY A 46 14.65 -42.37 9.39
CA GLY A 46 14.25 -41.13 10.05
C GLY A 46 14.89 -39.90 9.43
N SER A 47 16.22 -39.86 9.26
CA SER A 47 16.91 -38.70 8.68
C SER A 47 17.26 -38.88 7.21
N LEU A 48 17.62 -40.10 6.78
CA LEU A 48 17.87 -40.43 5.39
C LEU A 48 16.66 -41.16 4.81
N ILE A 49 16.11 -40.63 3.72
CA ILE A 49 14.95 -41.12 3.00
C ILE A 49 15.43 -41.48 1.59
N VAL A 50 15.43 -42.79 1.28
CA VAL A 50 15.98 -43.31 0.03
C VAL A 50 14.88 -43.91 -0.82
N MET A 51 14.67 -43.36 -2.01
CA MET A 51 13.88 -43.96 -3.07
C MET A 51 14.80 -44.87 -3.87
N ASN A 52 14.35 -46.09 -4.16
CA ASN A 52 15.19 -47.11 -4.80
C ASN A 52 15.54 -46.72 -6.24
N GLY A 53 16.81 -46.43 -6.49
CA GLY A 53 17.33 -46.06 -7.81
C GLY A 53 17.39 -47.20 -8.83
N ALA A 54 17.10 -48.44 -8.43
CA ALA A 54 16.98 -49.58 -9.35
C ALA A 54 15.59 -49.71 -10.00
N ILE A 55 14.63 -48.88 -9.59
CA ILE A 55 13.27 -48.83 -10.16
C ILE A 55 13.23 -47.74 -11.24
N ASP A 56 12.59 -48.06 -12.37
CA ASP A 56 12.24 -47.05 -13.38
C ASP A 56 10.99 -46.29 -12.91
N TRP A 57 11.19 -45.04 -12.53
CA TRP A 57 10.16 -44.18 -11.96
C TRP A 57 9.36 -43.36 -13.00
N GLY A 58 9.68 -43.51 -14.29
CA GLY A 58 9.09 -42.69 -15.34
C GLY A 58 9.33 -41.19 -15.12
N ASN A 59 8.28 -40.38 -15.27
CA ASN A 59 8.37 -38.91 -15.21
C ASN A 59 8.33 -38.33 -13.77
N SER A 60 8.18 -39.17 -12.73
CA SER A 60 8.07 -38.71 -11.34
C SER A 60 7.04 -37.60 -11.12
N GLU A 61 5.91 -37.70 -11.80
CA GLU A 61 4.82 -36.72 -11.75
C GLU A 61 4.09 -36.74 -10.41
N TYR A 62 3.27 -35.72 -10.16
CA TYR A 62 2.43 -35.65 -8.97
C TYR A 62 1.46 -36.84 -8.91
N GLY A 63 1.48 -37.60 -7.81
CA GLY A 63 0.73 -38.85 -7.67
C GLY A 63 1.28 -40.02 -8.49
N GLY A 64 2.47 -39.89 -9.08
CA GLY A 64 3.20 -40.97 -9.73
C GLY A 64 3.98 -41.84 -8.74
N GLY A 65 4.53 -42.96 -9.21
CA GLY A 65 5.15 -43.97 -8.33
C GLY A 65 6.28 -43.46 -7.44
N TRP A 66 7.16 -42.58 -7.95
CA TRP A 66 8.22 -42.00 -7.12
C TRP A 66 7.66 -41.06 -6.06
N PHE A 67 6.69 -40.22 -6.44
CA PHE A 67 6.06 -39.27 -5.53
C PHE A 67 5.36 -40.00 -4.39
N ASP A 68 4.58 -41.04 -4.69
CA ASP A 68 3.85 -41.83 -3.69
C ASP A 68 4.79 -42.48 -2.68
N VAL A 69 5.86 -43.10 -3.17
CA VAL A 69 6.87 -43.74 -2.33
C VAL A 69 7.64 -42.70 -1.52
N ALA A 70 8.09 -41.60 -2.12
CA ALA A 70 8.78 -40.54 -1.40
C ALA A 70 7.88 -39.95 -0.29
N PHE A 71 6.61 -39.73 -0.59
CA PHE A 71 5.65 -39.17 0.36
C PHE A 71 5.33 -40.14 1.51
N HIS A 72 5.29 -41.44 1.23
CA HIS A 72 5.20 -42.52 2.21
C HIS A 72 6.41 -42.54 3.15
N GLU A 73 7.62 -42.55 2.59
CA GLU A 73 8.85 -42.59 3.40
C GLU A 73 9.07 -41.29 4.21
N ILE A 74 8.68 -40.12 3.67
CA ILE A 74 8.62 -38.88 4.45
C ILE A 74 7.64 -39.01 5.61
N GLY A 75 6.50 -39.69 5.41
CA GLY A 75 5.56 -40.00 6.49
C GLY A 75 6.22 -40.80 7.62
N HIS A 76 7.01 -41.82 7.28
CA HIS A 76 7.81 -42.56 8.26
C HIS A 76 8.84 -41.69 8.98
N ALA A 77 9.52 -40.80 8.25
CA ALA A 77 10.48 -39.85 8.82
C ALA A 77 9.82 -38.86 9.81
N LEU A 78 8.52 -38.58 9.62
CA LEU A 78 7.69 -37.79 10.54
C LEU A 78 7.08 -38.60 11.69
N GLY A 79 7.38 -39.91 11.78
CA GLY A 79 6.92 -40.80 12.85
C GLY A 79 5.62 -41.56 12.55
N LEU A 80 5.06 -41.46 11.34
CA LEU A 80 3.91 -42.28 10.96
C LEU A 80 4.32 -43.74 10.81
N SER A 81 3.44 -44.64 11.25
CA SER A 81 3.57 -46.08 11.00
C SER A 81 2.69 -46.49 9.83
N HIS A 82 2.93 -47.69 9.29
CA HIS A 82 2.04 -48.27 8.30
C HIS A 82 0.59 -48.34 8.82
N SER A 83 -0.37 -48.08 7.94
CA SER A 83 -1.80 -48.23 8.20
C SER A 83 -2.43 -49.05 7.07
N TYR A 84 -2.50 -50.37 7.29
CA TYR A 84 -3.07 -51.35 6.34
C TYR A 84 -4.58 -51.54 6.52
N ASP A 85 -5.16 -50.93 7.54
CA ASP A 85 -6.55 -51.02 7.96
C ASP A 85 -7.48 -50.07 7.19
N ALA A 86 -6.93 -49.10 6.45
CA ALA A 86 -7.68 -48.21 5.57
C ALA A 86 -6.83 -47.76 4.35
N PRO A 87 -7.46 -47.38 3.22
CA PRO A 87 -6.75 -46.77 2.11
C PRO A 87 -6.06 -45.47 2.55
N SER A 88 -4.74 -45.43 2.45
CA SER A 88 -3.94 -44.29 2.93
C SER A 88 -2.58 -44.28 2.25
N THR A 89 -1.87 -43.15 2.28
CA THR A 89 -0.49 -43.07 1.80
C THR A 89 0.44 -44.00 2.60
N MET A 90 0.17 -44.20 3.89
CA MET A 90 0.94 -45.15 4.72
C MET A 90 0.43 -46.60 4.62
N GLY A 91 -0.44 -46.93 3.66
CA GLY A 91 -1.01 -48.26 3.45
C GLY A 91 -0.44 -48.99 2.24
N GLY A 92 -0.90 -50.22 2.00
CA GLY A 92 -0.45 -51.07 0.89
C GLY A 92 -1.18 -50.86 -0.44
N SER A 93 -2.18 -49.98 -0.48
CA SER A 93 -2.89 -49.56 -1.69
C SER A 93 -3.10 -48.06 -1.58
N GLY A 94 -2.40 -47.28 -2.39
CA GLY A 94 -2.60 -45.84 -2.52
C GLY A 94 -4.11 -45.57 -2.70
N GLY A 95 -4.61 -44.56 -2.00
CA GLY A 95 -6.00 -44.14 -2.14
C GLY A 95 -6.36 -44.00 -3.62
N ILE A 96 -7.58 -44.40 -3.98
CA ILE A 96 -8.11 -44.32 -5.37
C ILE A 96 -8.10 -42.87 -5.90
N GLU A 97 -7.91 -41.88 -5.01
CA GLU A 97 -7.84 -40.46 -5.29
C GLU A 97 -6.46 -39.90 -4.86
N PRO A 98 -5.79 -39.06 -5.66
CA PRO A 98 -4.47 -38.48 -5.38
C PRO A 98 -4.55 -37.36 -4.31
N VAL A 99 -5.04 -37.70 -3.11
CA VAL A 99 -5.19 -36.78 -1.97
C VAL A 99 -4.13 -37.12 -0.92
N PHE A 100 -3.16 -36.23 -0.74
CA PHE A 100 -2.00 -36.43 0.14
C PHE A 100 -1.96 -35.41 1.28
N PRO A 101 -1.72 -35.80 2.54
CA PRO A 101 -1.54 -37.18 3.06
C PRO A 101 -2.83 -38.01 3.19
N GLY A 102 -3.99 -37.44 2.87
CA GLY A 102 -5.30 -38.07 3.10
C GLY A 102 -5.69 -38.10 4.59
N ASP A 103 -6.98 -38.17 4.88
CA ASP A 103 -7.51 -37.98 6.24
C ASP A 103 -6.97 -39.01 7.25
N VAL A 104 -6.80 -40.26 6.81
CA VAL A 104 -6.32 -41.38 7.65
C VAL A 104 -4.92 -41.11 8.20
N ASN A 105 -4.03 -40.54 7.38
CA ASN A 105 -2.67 -40.22 7.83
C ASN A 105 -2.58 -38.80 8.43
N LEU A 106 -3.47 -37.90 8.01
CA LEU A 106 -3.46 -36.53 8.50
C LEU A 106 -3.81 -36.42 9.99
N VAL A 107 -4.83 -37.12 10.45
CA VAL A 107 -5.26 -37.08 11.86
C VAL A 107 -4.14 -37.47 12.84
N PRO A 108 -3.46 -38.63 12.68
CA PRO A 108 -2.33 -38.98 13.55
C PRO A 108 -1.14 -38.04 13.35
N ALA A 109 -0.86 -37.57 12.13
CA ALA A 109 0.21 -36.61 11.88
C ALA A 109 -0.04 -35.28 12.64
N MET A 110 -1.27 -34.77 12.63
CA MET A 110 -1.67 -33.57 13.39
C MET A 110 -1.62 -33.78 14.91
N ARG A 111 -1.76 -35.01 15.41
CA ARG A 111 -1.58 -35.29 16.85
C ARG A 111 -0.11 -35.24 17.27
N MET A 112 0.80 -35.64 16.38
CA MET A 112 2.24 -35.62 16.65
C MET A 112 2.84 -34.23 16.44
N ASN A 113 2.40 -33.53 15.39
CA ASN A 113 2.92 -32.24 14.95
C ASN A 113 1.77 -31.23 14.82
N ALA A 114 1.09 -30.94 15.93
CA ALA A 114 -0.06 -30.06 15.94
C ALA A 114 0.33 -28.60 15.60
N PRO A 115 -0.46 -27.87 14.78
CA PRO A 115 -0.26 -26.45 14.52
C PRO A 115 -0.65 -25.63 15.77
N LEU A 116 0.29 -25.55 16.72
CA LEU A 116 0.13 -24.90 18.02
C LEU A 116 0.71 -23.49 18.07
N SER A 117 1.03 -22.88 16.92
CA SER A 117 1.37 -21.46 16.92
C SER A 117 0.13 -20.69 17.37
N THR A 118 0.18 -20.24 18.61
CA THR A 118 -0.90 -19.59 19.36
C THR A 118 -0.65 -18.10 19.53
N ASP A 119 0.52 -17.61 19.10
CA ASP A 119 0.89 -16.23 19.24
C ASP A 119 0.02 -15.36 18.32
N VAL A 120 -0.57 -14.35 18.94
CA VAL A 120 -1.40 -13.34 18.30
C VAL A 120 -1.07 -12.04 19.00
N ASN A 121 -0.32 -11.19 18.32
CA ASN A 121 -0.08 -9.84 18.81
C ASN A 121 -1.23 -8.96 18.35
N LEU A 122 -1.85 -8.24 19.29
CA LEU A 122 -2.96 -7.35 19.02
C LEU A 122 -2.58 -5.91 19.36
N TYR A 123 -2.65 -5.03 18.36
CA TYR A 123 -2.31 -3.61 18.47
C TYR A 123 -3.59 -2.78 18.36
N ARG A 124 -3.77 -1.80 19.24
CA ARG A 124 -4.91 -0.87 19.23
C ARG A 124 -4.47 0.49 18.69
N PHE A 125 -5.31 1.10 17.86
CA PHE A 125 -5.13 2.49 17.44
C PHE A 125 -6.47 3.21 17.29
N ASP A 126 -6.43 4.54 17.42
CA ASP A 126 -7.59 5.41 17.26
C ASP A 126 -7.35 6.35 16.08
N LEU A 127 -8.35 6.45 15.20
CA LEU A 127 -8.37 7.41 14.10
C LEU A 127 -9.32 8.55 14.46
N SER A 128 -8.82 9.78 14.52
CA SER A 128 -9.61 10.99 14.76
C SER A 128 -10.38 11.45 13.52
N GLN A 129 -9.92 11.04 12.33
CA GLN A 129 -10.51 11.38 11.03
C GLN A 129 -10.41 10.20 10.07
N ALA A 130 -11.09 10.32 8.93
CA ALA A 130 -10.98 9.33 7.86
C ALA A 130 -9.64 9.46 7.11
N GLY A 131 -9.20 8.39 6.47
CA GLY A 131 -7.91 8.33 5.78
C GLY A 131 -7.60 6.94 5.22
N THR A 132 -6.54 6.85 4.44
CA THR A 132 -6.00 5.58 3.94
C THR A 132 -5.05 5.00 4.97
N PHE A 133 -5.38 3.81 5.47
CA PHE A 133 -4.56 3.05 6.40
C PHE A 133 -3.87 1.90 5.66
N ALA A 134 -2.56 1.80 5.84
CA ALA A 134 -1.77 0.67 5.37
C ALA A 134 -0.99 0.05 6.51
N ALA A 135 -1.00 -1.28 6.61
CA ALA A 135 -0.18 -2.02 7.54
C ALA A 135 0.43 -3.23 6.85
N GLN A 136 1.73 -3.39 6.99
CA GLN A 136 2.44 -4.57 6.48
C GLN A 136 3.28 -5.22 7.57
N THR A 137 3.38 -6.55 7.50
CA THR A 137 4.41 -7.29 8.23
C THR A 137 5.66 -7.39 7.36
N ILE A 138 6.80 -7.36 8.01
CA ILE A 138 8.10 -7.62 7.42
C ILE A 138 8.65 -8.79 8.23
N ALA A 139 8.56 -9.99 7.67
CA ALA A 139 9.07 -11.24 8.22
C ALA A 139 10.17 -11.79 7.29
N GLN A 140 9.86 -12.02 6.02
CA GLN A 140 10.80 -12.53 5.04
C GLN A 140 11.83 -11.48 4.61
N ARG A 141 11.45 -10.20 4.55
CA ARG A 141 12.34 -9.09 4.16
C ARG A 141 13.05 -8.42 5.34
N ARG A 142 13.10 -9.08 6.49
CA ARG A 142 13.70 -8.51 7.69
C ARG A 142 15.20 -8.34 7.51
N GLN A 143 15.72 -7.28 8.11
CA GLN A 143 17.15 -6.99 8.17
C GLN A 143 17.60 -6.86 9.62
N ASP A 144 18.89 -7.11 9.88
CA ASP A 144 19.52 -6.83 11.16
C ASP A 144 19.80 -5.32 11.31
N ALA A 145 20.30 -4.91 12.48
CA ALA A 145 20.62 -3.50 12.76
C ALA A 145 21.71 -2.90 11.85
N ASN A 146 22.44 -3.72 11.11
CA ASN A 146 23.48 -3.32 10.17
C ASN A 146 22.99 -3.36 8.71
N GLY A 147 21.71 -3.71 8.46
CA GLY A 147 21.12 -3.82 7.13
C GLY A 147 21.35 -5.15 6.43
N ASN A 148 21.90 -6.17 7.11
CA ASN A 148 22.05 -7.50 6.50
C ASN A 148 20.73 -8.27 6.57
N ASP A 149 20.42 -9.05 5.56
CA ASP A 149 19.20 -9.87 5.54
C ASP A 149 19.18 -10.87 6.71
N LEU A 150 18.09 -10.81 7.48
CA LEU A 150 17.80 -11.70 8.61
C LEU A 150 16.35 -12.20 8.51
N PRO A 151 16.01 -12.93 7.43
CA PRO A 151 14.64 -13.37 7.16
C PRO A 151 14.12 -14.24 8.30
N SER A 152 12.86 -14.03 8.67
CA SER A 152 12.13 -14.89 9.58
C SER A 152 11.33 -15.94 8.83
N LEU A 153 11.14 -17.09 9.48
CA LEU A 153 10.28 -18.15 8.97
C LEU A 153 8.78 -17.86 9.13
N LEU A 154 8.40 -16.82 9.89
CA LEU A 154 7.00 -16.48 10.11
C LEU A 154 6.28 -16.16 8.79
N ASP A 155 5.40 -17.07 8.38
CA ASP A 155 4.31 -16.85 7.44
C ASP A 155 3.17 -16.14 8.17
N SER A 156 3.07 -14.83 7.93
CA SER A 156 2.22 -13.94 8.72
C SER A 156 0.83 -13.76 8.11
N LEU A 157 -0.13 -13.47 8.99
CA LEU A 157 -1.52 -13.13 8.67
C LEU A 157 -1.88 -11.83 9.40
N LEU A 158 -2.27 -10.81 8.65
CA LEU A 158 -2.83 -9.57 9.19
C LEU A 158 -4.36 -9.65 9.22
N THR A 159 -4.96 -9.29 10.36
CA THR A 159 -6.41 -9.04 10.44
C THR A 159 -6.67 -7.67 11.09
N LEU A 160 -7.42 -6.83 10.38
CA LEU A 160 -7.90 -5.54 10.87
C LEU A 160 -9.32 -5.69 11.40
N TYR A 161 -9.56 -5.16 12.59
CA TYR A 161 -10.86 -5.13 13.25
C TYR A 161 -11.29 -3.70 13.52
N ARG A 162 -12.60 -3.43 13.42
CA ARG A 162 -13.24 -2.23 13.95
C ARG A 162 -13.92 -2.57 15.26
N GLU A 163 -13.66 -1.78 16.30
CA GLU A 163 -14.39 -1.90 17.55
C GLU A 163 -15.75 -1.20 17.44
N THR A 164 -16.80 -1.91 17.82
CA THR A 164 -18.18 -1.42 17.82
C THR A 164 -18.81 -1.70 19.18
N TYR A 165 -19.74 -0.85 19.58
CA TYR A 165 -20.38 -0.94 20.90
C TYR A 165 -21.89 -1.08 20.75
N VAL A 166 -22.46 -2.03 21.48
CA VAL A 166 -23.92 -2.20 21.61
C VAL A 166 -24.35 -1.64 22.96
N ALA A 167 -25.41 -0.84 23.00
CA ALA A 167 -25.99 -0.35 24.23
C ALA A 167 -26.83 -1.42 24.92
N ALA A 168 -26.67 -1.58 26.23
CA ALA A 168 -27.53 -2.46 27.00
C ALA A 168 -28.97 -1.95 26.98
N SER A 169 -29.93 -2.87 27.10
CA SER A 169 -31.33 -2.52 27.19
C SER A 169 -32.05 -3.40 28.20
N ALA A 170 -33.22 -2.94 28.62
CA ALA A 170 -34.15 -3.72 29.42
C ALA A 170 -35.57 -3.46 28.96
N THR A 171 -36.45 -4.44 29.16
CA THR A 171 -37.89 -4.26 28.95
C THR A 171 -38.65 -4.74 30.16
N SER A 172 -39.74 -4.06 30.49
CA SER A 172 -40.66 -4.50 31.53
C SER A 172 -42.08 -4.12 31.15
N ASP A 173 -43.03 -5.02 31.39
CA ASP A 173 -44.46 -4.74 31.28
C ASP A 173 -45.06 -4.25 32.60
N PHE A 174 -44.24 -4.10 33.65
CA PHE A 174 -44.63 -3.69 35.00
C PHE A 174 -45.77 -4.55 35.59
N GLY A 175 -45.87 -5.82 35.18
CA GLY A 175 -46.92 -6.73 35.66
C GLY A 175 -48.31 -6.46 35.06
N THR A 176 -48.40 -5.67 33.99
CA THR A 176 -49.67 -5.29 33.34
C THR A 176 -50.22 -6.36 32.39
N GLN A 177 -49.57 -7.53 32.29
CA GLN A 177 -49.96 -8.61 31.37
C GLN A 177 -49.94 -8.13 29.90
N ASN A 178 -48.87 -7.44 29.52
CA ASN A 178 -48.66 -6.81 28.21
C ASN A 178 -49.64 -5.67 27.82
N ALA A 179 -50.42 -5.11 28.75
CA ALA A 179 -51.24 -3.93 28.45
C ALA A 179 -50.41 -2.66 28.21
N ALA A 180 -49.20 -2.60 28.75
CA ALA A 180 -48.14 -1.67 28.34
C ALA A 180 -46.76 -2.30 28.57
N ARG A 181 -45.86 -2.17 27.60
CA ARG A 181 -44.46 -2.60 27.72
C ARG A 181 -43.56 -1.40 27.49
N LEU A 182 -42.64 -1.16 28.43
CA LEU A 182 -41.64 -0.11 28.31
C LEU A 182 -40.30 -0.74 27.91
N LYS A 183 -39.58 -0.05 27.05
CA LYS A 183 -38.20 -0.36 26.68
C LYS A 183 -37.30 0.76 27.15
N PHE A 184 -36.20 0.36 27.77
CA PHE A 184 -35.16 1.24 28.26
C PHE A 184 -33.86 0.90 27.56
N VAL A 185 -33.20 1.89 26.97
CA VAL A 185 -31.91 1.72 26.28
C VAL A 185 -30.87 2.59 26.98
N ALA A 186 -29.71 2.03 27.29
CA ALA A 186 -28.63 2.78 27.90
C ALA A 186 -28.11 3.85 26.92
N LYS A 187 -27.76 5.02 27.44
CA LYS A 187 -27.19 6.09 26.62
C LYS A 187 -25.73 5.84 26.28
N ALA A 188 -24.99 5.25 27.22
CA ALA A 188 -23.66 4.72 26.97
C ALA A 188 -23.75 3.33 26.33
N ALA A 189 -22.88 3.05 25.36
CA ALA A 189 -22.74 1.74 24.75
C ALA A 189 -21.59 0.94 25.37
N GLY A 190 -21.56 -0.37 25.13
CA GLY A 190 -20.50 -1.27 25.61
C GLY A 190 -20.83 -1.94 26.94
N VAL A 191 -19.93 -2.81 27.41
CA VAL A 191 -20.16 -3.68 28.58
C VAL A 191 -20.43 -2.93 29.88
N ALA A 192 -19.93 -1.70 30.01
CA ALA A 192 -20.17 -0.83 31.16
C ALA A 192 -21.66 -0.47 31.34
N SER A 193 -22.44 -0.50 30.25
CA SER A 193 -23.88 -0.20 30.29
C SER A 193 -24.73 -1.31 30.92
N ASN A 194 -24.19 -2.53 31.09
CA ASN A 194 -24.88 -3.64 31.77
C ASN A 194 -25.05 -3.42 33.28
N GLY A 195 -24.30 -2.47 33.87
CA GLY A 195 -24.38 -2.16 35.30
C GLY A 195 -25.60 -1.32 35.71
N ILE A 196 -26.44 -0.90 34.75
CA ILE A 196 -27.62 -0.06 35.01
C ILE A 196 -28.78 -0.92 35.52
N GLN A 197 -29.45 -0.44 36.58
CA GLN A 197 -30.67 -1.06 37.07
C GLN A 197 -31.73 -0.04 37.48
N ILE A 198 -33.00 -0.37 37.23
CA ILE A 198 -34.15 0.41 37.68
C ILE A 198 -34.80 -0.34 38.85
N VAL A 199 -34.75 0.25 40.04
CA VAL A 199 -35.39 -0.28 41.24
C VAL A 199 -36.73 0.42 41.41
N VAL A 200 -37.81 -0.34 41.31
CA VAL A 200 -39.16 0.18 41.39
C VAL A 200 -39.77 -0.10 42.77
N THR A 201 -40.32 0.94 43.37
CA THR A 201 -41.09 0.94 44.63
C THR A 201 -42.43 1.66 44.41
N LYS A 202 -43.30 1.63 45.42
CA LYS A 202 -44.63 2.25 45.38
C LYS A 202 -44.88 3.02 46.66
N ALA A 203 -45.49 4.20 46.53
CA ALA A 203 -45.98 4.98 47.65
C ALA A 203 -47.12 5.89 47.17
N ASP A 204 -47.99 6.32 48.09
CA ASP A 204 -48.89 7.43 47.81
C ASP A 204 -48.07 8.72 47.86
N LEU A 205 -47.88 9.37 46.70
CA LEU A 205 -47.12 10.62 46.58
C LEU A 205 -48.05 11.85 46.56
N GLY A 206 -49.35 11.67 46.74
CA GLY A 206 -50.38 12.72 46.70
C GLY A 206 -51.14 12.79 45.37
N SER A 207 -52.20 13.60 45.37
CA SER A 207 -53.21 13.66 44.29
C SER A 207 -52.79 14.38 43.02
N SER A 208 -51.62 15.02 42.99
CA SER A 208 -51.07 15.70 41.81
C SER A 208 -49.64 15.29 41.46
N ALA A 209 -48.95 14.55 42.33
CA ALA A 209 -47.55 14.18 42.12
C ALA A 209 -47.37 13.13 41.01
N GLY A 210 -46.31 13.29 40.23
CA GLY A 210 -45.82 12.24 39.31
C GLY A 210 -45.03 11.16 40.07
N PRO A 211 -44.53 10.14 39.36
CA PRO A 211 -43.58 9.21 39.97
C PRO A 211 -42.32 9.96 40.43
N ALA A 212 -41.76 9.58 41.58
CA ALA A 212 -40.51 10.14 42.08
C ALA A 212 -39.32 9.36 41.52
N ILE A 213 -38.27 10.07 41.09
CA ILE A 213 -37.05 9.49 40.52
C ILE A 213 -35.84 10.02 41.25
N SER A 214 -34.96 9.13 41.71
CA SER A 214 -33.63 9.47 42.22
C SER A 214 -32.58 8.52 41.65
N VAL A 215 -31.37 9.02 41.40
CA VAL A 215 -30.29 8.24 40.80
C VAL A 215 -29.12 8.16 41.78
N ASN A 216 -28.60 6.96 42.02
CA ASN A 216 -27.40 6.72 42.82
C ASN A 216 -26.46 5.82 42.01
N GLY A 217 -25.39 6.42 41.46
CA GLY A 217 -24.50 5.73 40.53
C GLY A 217 -25.26 5.23 39.30
N SER A 218 -25.21 3.93 39.03
CA SER A 218 -25.95 3.27 37.94
C SER A 218 -27.35 2.77 38.33
N GLN A 219 -27.80 3.01 39.56
CA GLN A 219 -29.13 2.62 40.03
C GLN A 219 -30.11 3.80 39.94
N ILE A 220 -31.21 3.59 39.22
CA ILE A 220 -32.33 4.52 39.10
C ILE A 220 -33.45 4.02 40.03
N ASN A 221 -33.73 4.74 41.10
CA ASN A 221 -34.85 4.44 41.99
C ASN A 221 -36.10 5.16 41.47
N VAL A 222 -37.15 4.39 41.23
CA VAL A 222 -38.45 4.88 40.78
C VAL A 222 -39.46 4.55 41.87
N THR A 223 -40.19 5.55 42.34
CA THR A 223 -41.38 5.35 43.19
C THR A 223 -42.62 5.70 42.39
N LEU A 224 -43.43 4.68 42.07
CA LEU A 224 -44.70 4.85 41.40
C LEU A 224 -45.75 5.41 42.38
N ASN A 225 -46.52 6.40 41.94
CA ASN A 225 -47.59 6.99 42.74
C ASN A 225 -48.81 6.06 42.75
N THR A 226 -49.25 5.63 43.93
CA THR A 226 -50.46 4.80 44.11
C THR A 226 -51.73 5.60 44.38
N ASN A 227 -51.65 6.93 44.48
CA ASN A 227 -52.80 7.78 44.75
C ASN A 227 -53.89 7.61 43.67
N ALA A 228 -55.14 7.39 44.09
CA ALA A 228 -56.22 7.06 43.16
C ALA A 228 -56.47 8.12 42.08
N SER A 229 -56.21 9.40 42.38
CA SER A 229 -56.40 10.53 41.46
C SER A 229 -55.19 10.81 40.57
N ALA A 230 -54.04 10.19 40.83
CA ALA A 230 -52.77 10.47 40.13
C ALA A 230 -51.88 9.23 39.96
N ARG A 231 -52.48 8.05 39.75
CA ARG A 231 -51.71 6.82 39.53
C ARG A 231 -50.69 6.98 38.40
N THR A 232 -49.49 6.44 38.60
CA THR A 232 -48.47 6.48 37.55
C THR A 232 -48.89 5.62 36.37
N THR A 233 -49.11 6.24 35.22
CA THR A 233 -49.34 5.55 33.94
C THR A 233 -48.03 5.30 33.19
N ALA A 234 -48.08 4.44 32.18
CA ALA A 234 -46.95 4.10 31.33
C ALA A 234 -46.28 5.34 30.71
N GLN A 235 -47.05 6.22 30.07
CA GLN A 235 -46.51 7.43 29.47
C GLN A 235 -45.95 8.38 30.53
N ARG A 236 -46.65 8.52 31.66
CA ARG A 236 -46.21 9.42 32.74
C ARG A 236 -44.89 8.96 33.36
N LEU A 237 -44.60 7.65 33.38
CA LEU A 237 -43.30 7.13 33.79
C LEU A 237 -42.21 7.38 32.75
N VAL A 238 -42.50 7.14 31.46
CA VAL A 238 -41.57 7.44 30.36
C VAL A 238 -41.17 8.90 30.38
N ASP A 239 -42.14 9.80 30.47
CA ASP A 239 -41.91 11.25 30.52
C ASP A 239 -41.08 11.64 31.75
N ALA A 240 -41.39 11.08 32.92
CA ALA A 240 -40.65 11.38 34.13
C ALA A 240 -39.18 10.92 34.06
N LEU A 241 -38.91 9.73 33.51
CA LEU A 241 -37.55 9.21 33.34
C LEU A 241 -36.74 10.03 32.34
N ASN A 242 -37.36 10.46 31.24
CA ASN A 242 -36.69 11.24 30.21
C ASN A 242 -36.52 12.72 30.59
N ASN A 243 -37.39 13.27 31.43
CA ASN A 243 -37.28 14.65 31.93
C ASN A 243 -36.38 14.78 33.18
N ASN A 244 -36.03 13.68 33.85
CA ASN A 244 -35.10 13.70 34.97
C ASN A 244 -33.65 13.71 34.46
N VAL A 245 -32.92 14.79 34.70
CA VAL A 245 -31.55 15.02 34.19
C VAL A 245 -30.58 13.88 34.51
N GLN A 246 -30.67 13.29 35.71
CA GLN A 246 -29.76 12.21 36.12
C GLN A 246 -30.15 10.87 35.45
N SER A 247 -31.45 10.59 35.32
CA SER A 247 -31.93 9.38 34.65
C SER A 247 -31.66 9.44 33.14
N SER A 248 -31.96 10.58 32.49
CA SER A 248 -31.76 10.79 31.05
C SER A 248 -30.29 10.89 30.64
N ALA A 249 -29.37 11.03 31.61
CA ALA A 249 -27.94 10.87 31.38
C ALA A 249 -27.54 9.39 31.25
N LEU A 250 -28.29 8.47 31.87
CA LEU A 250 -28.00 7.04 31.87
C LEU A 250 -28.81 6.26 30.84
N ILE A 251 -30.09 6.60 30.64
CA ILE A 251 -31.04 5.81 29.84
C ILE A 251 -31.97 6.70 28.99
N GLN A 252 -32.51 6.10 27.94
CA GLN A 252 -33.67 6.58 27.20
C GLN A 252 -34.83 5.60 27.43
N ALA A 253 -35.95 6.10 27.96
CA ALA A 253 -37.18 5.31 28.13
C ALA A 253 -38.12 5.53 26.94
N THR A 254 -38.80 4.47 26.51
CA THR A 254 -39.80 4.50 25.44
C THR A 254 -40.95 3.55 25.77
N LEU A 255 -42.16 3.89 25.30
CA LEU A 255 -43.27 2.96 25.25
C LEU A 255 -43.07 2.05 24.03
N ASP A 256 -42.72 0.79 24.26
CA ASP A 256 -42.43 -0.22 23.22
C ASP A 256 -43.72 -0.73 22.58
N SER A 257 -44.74 -0.99 23.39
CA SER A 257 -46.07 -1.41 22.94
C SER A 257 -47.15 -1.18 24.01
N GLY A 258 -48.42 -1.27 23.60
CA GLY A 258 -49.59 -1.08 24.47
C GLY A 258 -50.00 0.39 24.63
N SER A 259 -50.77 0.70 25.68
CA SER A 259 -51.34 2.05 25.89
C SER A 259 -50.52 2.87 26.88
N GLY A 260 -50.23 4.12 26.52
CA GLY A 260 -49.60 5.09 27.42
C GLY A 260 -50.43 5.44 28.67
N ALA A 261 -51.74 5.20 28.62
CA ALA A 261 -52.66 5.43 29.74
C ALA A 261 -52.72 4.26 30.73
N THR A 262 -52.09 3.12 30.44
CA THR A 262 -52.11 1.93 31.31
C THR A 262 -51.51 2.24 32.67
N ASP A 263 -52.22 1.86 33.72
CA ASP A 263 -51.80 2.00 35.12
C ASP A 263 -50.69 1.02 35.48
N LEU A 264 -49.55 1.54 35.94
CA LEU A 264 -48.40 0.76 36.39
C LEU A 264 -48.35 0.61 37.92
N ALA A 265 -49.13 1.39 38.65
CA ALA A 265 -49.09 1.48 40.11
C ALA A 265 -49.96 0.42 40.82
N THR A 266 -50.95 -0.16 40.14
CA THR A 266 -51.81 -1.22 40.72
C THR A 266 -51.20 -2.63 40.68
N PRO A 267 -50.59 -3.12 39.59
CA PRO A 267 -50.10 -4.51 39.49
C PRO A 267 -49.01 -4.87 40.50
N THR A 268 -48.99 -6.08 41.07
CA THR A 268 -47.95 -6.49 42.04
C THR A 268 -46.53 -6.40 41.46
N ILE A 269 -45.57 -5.91 42.24
CA ILE A 269 -44.16 -5.82 41.80
C ILE A 269 -43.52 -7.20 41.88
N ASN A 270 -43.21 -7.79 40.73
CA ASN A 270 -42.38 -9.00 40.58
C ASN A 270 -41.24 -8.83 39.56
N TYR A 271 -41.09 -7.63 39.00
CA TYR A 271 -40.18 -7.28 37.91
C TYR A 271 -38.98 -6.42 38.35
N SER A 272 -38.92 -6.02 39.63
CA SER A 272 -37.88 -5.14 40.18
C SER A 272 -36.79 -5.95 40.90
N PRO A 273 -35.48 -5.65 40.70
CA PRO A 273 -34.94 -4.63 39.81
C PRO A 273 -35.03 -5.01 38.33
N ILE A 274 -35.32 -4.04 37.47
CA ILE A 274 -35.20 -4.17 36.03
C ILE A 274 -33.73 -3.96 35.66
N ARG A 275 -33.04 -5.01 35.24
CA ARG A 275 -31.59 -4.99 34.93
C ARG A 275 -31.33 -4.88 33.44
N PHE A 276 -30.36 -4.05 33.08
CA PHE A 276 -29.94 -3.88 31.69
C PHE A 276 -28.99 -5.01 31.29
N THR A 277 -29.19 -5.55 30.09
CA THR A 277 -28.34 -6.59 29.51
C THR A 277 -28.11 -6.34 28.03
N GLY A 278 -27.16 -7.06 27.42
CA GLY A 278 -26.86 -6.95 25.98
C GLY A 278 -25.89 -5.82 25.60
N GLY A 279 -25.39 -5.06 26.57
CA GLY A 279 -24.27 -4.15 26.33
C GLY A 279 -23.01 -4.94 26.02
N ALA A 280 -22.43 -4.73 24.84
CA ALA A 280 -21.31 -5.53 24.36
C ALA A 280 -20.30 -4.66 23.62
N THR A 281 -19.03 -5.08 23.69
CA THR A 281 -17.95 -4.56 22.86
C THR A 281 -17.62 -5.64 21.84
N ASN A 282 -17.82 -5.34 20.57
CA ASN A 282 -17.61 -6.28 19.47
C ASN A 282 -16.43 -5.82 18.62
N ARG A 283 -15.62 -6.75 18.14
CA ARG A 283 -14.57 -6.49 17.16
C ARG A 283 -14.95 -7.18 15.86
N ILE A 284 -15.29 -6.38 14.86
CA ILE A 284 -15.75 -6.89 13.55
C ILE A 284 -14.56 -6.84 12.60
N VAL A 285 -14.28 -7.95 11.92
CA VAL A 285 -13.23 -7.99 10.88
C VAL A 285 -13.61 -7.03 9.75
N VAL A 286 -12.69 -6.10 9.45
CA VAL A 286 -12.80 -5.15 8.34
C VAL A 286 -12.05 -5.68 7.13
N ALA A 287 -10.83 -6.14 7.35
CA ALA A 287 -9.95 -6.66 6.31
C ALA A 287 -9.04 -7.74 6.89
N ARG A 288 -8.60 -8.66 6.05
CA ARG A 288 -7.68 -9.74 6.40
C ARG A 288 -6.85 -10.11 5.18
N ASN A 289 -5.55 -10.30 5.35
CA ASN A 289 -4.67 -10.72 4.28
C ASN A 289 -3.44 -11.45 4.85
N ASP A 290 -3.07 -12.56 4.23
CA ASP A 290 -1.84 -13.34 4.48
C ASP A 290 -0.84 -13.30 3.32
N ASP A 291 -1.12 -12.60 2.21
CA ASP A 291 -0.28 -12.62 1.01
C ASP A 291 0.08 -11.22 0.50
N TYR A 292 1.38 -10.94 0.37
CA TYR A 292 1.90 -9.73 -0.27
C TYR A 292 3.30 -9.93 -0.86
N PHE A 293 4.30 -10.23 -0.02
CA PHE A 293 5.66 -10.54 -0.46
C PHE A 293 6.12 -11.84 0.20
N GLY A 294 5.84 -12.96 -0.48
CA GLY A 294 6.07 -14.28 0.09
C GLY A 294 5.32 -14.47 1.40
N ARG A 295 6.03 -14.39 2.53
CA ARG A 295 5.48 -14.58 3.89
C ARG A 295 5.00 -13.30 4.59
N ASP A 296 5.25 -12.16 3.96
CA ASP A 296 4.80 -10.85 4.44
C ASP A 296 3.35 -10.61 4.02
N SER A 297 2.57 -9.99 4.90
CA SER A 297 1.18 -9.59 4.70
C SER A 297 1.06 -8.08 4.50
N LEU A 298 0.04 -7.64 3.77
CA LEU A 298 -0.34 -6.22 3.65
C LEU A 298 -1.85 -6.04 3.76
N VAL A 299 -2.30 -5.06 4.53
CA VAL A 299 -3.67 -4.54 4.49
C VAL A 299 -3.60 -3.06 4.12
N ASN A 300 -4.29 -2.64 3.06
CA ASN A 300 -4.32 -1.24 2.60
C ASN A 300 -5.74 -0.85 2.18
N LEU A 301 -6.36 0.07 2.90
CA LEU A 301 -7.72 0.53 2.65
C LEU A 301 -8.04 1.85 3.34
N ARG A 302 -9.08 2.52 2.85
CA ARG A 302 -9.70 3.67 3.50
C ARG A 302 -10.45 3.25 4.78
N LEU A 303 -10.22 3.96 5.88
CA LEU A 303 -10.91 3.82 7.15
C LEU A 303 -11.58 5.13 7.57
N ASP A 304 -12.75 5.04 8.20
CA ASP A 304 -13.38 6.18 8.89
C ASP A 304 -12.76 6.38 10.28
N ALA A 305 -13.01 7.55 10.88
CA ALA A 305 -12.74 7.79 12.29
C ALA A 305 -13.34 6.68 13.19
N GLY A 306 -12.59 6.26 14.20
CA GLY A 306 -12.99 5.20 15.12
C GLY A 306 -11.82 4.48 15.77
N THR A 307 -12.14 3.51 16.63
CA THR A 307 -11.17 2.63 17.28
C THR A 307 -11.01 1.34 16.48
N TYR A 308 -9.76 1.02 16.15
CA TYR A 308 -9.40 -0.17 15.40
C TYR A 308 -8.37 -1.00 16.15
N TYR A 309 -8.32 -2.27 15.77
CA TYR A 309 -7.30 -3.19 16.23
C TYR A 309 -6.70 -3.90 15.02
N ILE A 310 -5.39 -4.05 15.00
CA ILE A 310 -4.72 -4.91 14.02
C ILE A 310 -4.04 -6.04 14.75
N SER A 311 -4.21 -7.25 14.23
CA SER A 311 -3.58 -8.45 14.76
C SER A 311 -2.56 -8.98 13.78
N VAL A 312 -1.42 -9.43 14.31
CA VAL A 312 -0.45 -10.25 13.59
C VAL A 312 -0.52 -11.65 14.18
N SER A 313 -0.77 -12.65 13.33
CA SER A 313 -0.76 -14.06 13.69
C SER A 313 -0.06 -14.87 12.61
N SER A 314 0.21 -16.15 12.85
CA SER A 314 0.67 -17.05 11.79
C SER A 314 -0.47 -17.46 10.85
N THR A 315 -0.16 -17.67 9.57
CA THR A 315 -1.07 -18.23 8.58
C THR A 315 -1.72 -19.53 9.09
N GLY A 316 -3.05 -19.61 8.95
CA GLY A 316 -3.89 -20.67 9.53
C GLY A 316 -4.51 -20.32 10.89
N ASN A 317 -3.93 -19.41 11.66
CA ASN A 317 -4.51 -18.92 12.91
C ASN A 317 -5.52 -17.79 12.64
N SER A 318 -6.71 -18.14 12.13
CA SER A 318 -7.67 -17.14 11.63
C SER A 318 -9.04 -17.13 12.34
N SER A 319 -9.23 -18.06 13.28
CA SER A 319 -10.52 -18.34 13.94
C SER A 319 -10.57 -17.92 15.41
N TYR A 320 -9.56 -17.22 15.90
CA TYR A 320 -9.49 -16.79 17.29
C TYR A 320 -10.46 -15.64 17.60
N ASP A 321 -10.82 -15.49 18.87
CA ASP A 321 -11.60 -14.37 19.37
C ASP A 321 -10.65 -13.32 19.95
N PRO A 322 -10.49 -12.15 19.30
CA PRO A 322 -9.57 -11.10 19.75
C PRO A 322 -10.02 -10.43 21.06
N THR A 323 -11.16 -10.81 21.63
CA THR A 323 -11.67 -10.32 22.93
C THR A 323 -11.34 -11.26 24.10
N VAL A 324 -10.89 -12.49 23.82
CA VAL A 324 -10.62 -13.52 24.83
C VAL A 324 -9.20 -14.07 24.68
N SER A 325 -8.43 -14.01 25.77
CA SER A 325 -7.07 -14.56 25.80
C SER A 325 -7.05 -16.08 25.61
N GLY A 326 -6.03 -16.59 24.91
CA GLY A 326 -5.82 -18.03 24.71
C GLY A 326 -6.72 -18.67 23.65
N THR A 327 -7.28 -17.89 22.72
CA THR A 327 -8.11 -18.41 21.61
C THR A 327 -7.35 -18.57 20.30
N GLY A 328 -6.11 -18.09 20.21
CA GLY A 328 -5.19 -18.26 19.08
C GLY A 328 -4.75 -19.71 18.94
N TYR A 329 -5.20 -20.40 17.89
CA TYR A 329 -4.79 -21.77 17.57
C TYR A 329 -4.85 -22.01 16.06
N GLY A 330 -4.02 -22.94 15.56
CA GLY A 330 -4.02 -23.34 14.15
C GLY A 330 -2.97 -22.64 13.29
N GLY A 331 -2.11 -21.80 13.88
CA GLY A 331 -0.95 -21.24 13.18
C GLY A 331 0.11 -22.31 12.92
N ARG A 332 0.82 -22.18 11.81
CA ARG A 332 1.75 -23.21 11.29
C ARG A 332 3.22 -22.83 11.42
N THR A 333 3.49 -21.54 11.57
CA THR A 333 4.83 -20.94 11.58
C THR A 333 4.97 -20.02 12.78
N ASP A 334 6.21 -19.71 13.13
CA ASP A 334 6.56 -18.73 14.14
C ASP A 334 7.82 -17.96 13.73
N GLY A 335 8.10 -16.89 14.45
CA GLY A 335 9.30 -16.09 14.20
C GLY A 335 9.10 -14.60 14.47
N ALA A 336 10.20 -13.86 14.39
CA ALA A 336 10.19 -12.42 14.58
C ALA A 336 9.67 -11.69 13.35
N TYR A 337 8.94 -10.59 13.57
CA TYR A 337 8.49 -9.70 12.52
C TYR A 337 8.66 -8.24 12.94
N GLU A 338 8.65 -7.36 11.94
CA GLU A 338 8.39 -5.95 12.14
C GLU A 338 7.00 -5.62 11.59
N LEU A 339 6.26 -4.76 12.29
CA LEU A 339 4.97 -4.27 11.83
C LEU A 339 5.12 -2.79 11.48
N GLN A 340 4.99 -2.48 10.20
CA GLN A 340 4.99 -1.11 9.72
C GLN A 340 3.54 -0.67 9.47
N MET A 341 3.11 0.36 10.18
CA MET A 341 1.79 0.98 10.01
C MET A 341 1.94 2.40 9.47
N ARG A 342 1.10 2.76 8.51
CA ARG A 342 1.04 4.07 7.88
C ARG A 342 -0.41 4.51 7.81
N PHE A 343 -0.64 5.79 8.06
CA PHE A 343 -1.95 6.40 7.90
C PHE A 343 -1.78 7.73 7.19
N THR A 344 -2.42 7.85 6.04
CA THR A 344 -2.51 9.11 5.29
C THR A 344 -3.92 9.65 5.52
N PRO A 345 -4.09 10.71 6.33
CA PRO A 345 -5.41 11.29 6.54
C PRO A 345 -6.01 11.79 5.23
N GLU A 346 -7.34 11.70 5.10
CA GLU A 346 -8.04 12.41 4.04
C GLU A 346 -7.88 13.90 4.25
N ALA A 347 -7.51 14.62 3.19
CA ALA A 347 -7.40 16.06 3.24
C ALA A 347 -8.77 16.66 3.59
N ILE A 348 -8.81 17.47 4.63
CA ILE A 348 -10.00 18.25 4.99
C ILE A 348 -10.06 19.53 4.14
N ALA A 349 -11.26 20.09 3.96
CA ALA A 349 -11.47 21.20 3.02
C ALA A 349 -10.50 22.39 3.22
N ASP A 350 -10.15 22.71 4.47
CA ASP A 350 -9.25 23.82 4.82
C ASP A 350 -7.75 23.54 4.53
N GLU A 351 -7.40 22.28 4.22
CA GLU A 351 -6.04 21.84 3.89
C GLU A 351 -5.85 21.57 2.39
N THR A 352 -6.87 21.88 1.57
CA THR A 352 -6.84 21.66 0.12
C THR A 352 -6.82 22.97 -0.65
N LEU A 353 -6.21 22.95 -1.83
CA LEU A 353 -6.43 24.00 -2.82
C LEU A 353 -7.87 23.88 -3.31
N ASN A 354 -8.64 24.95 -3.09
CA ASN A 354 -10.05 25.02 -3.45
C ASN A 354 -10.24 25.93 -4.67
N ASN A 355 -11.18 25.60 -5.54
CA ASN A 355 -11.64 26.53 -6.56
C ASN A 355 -12.44 27.70 -5.93
N ALA A 356 -12.79 28.70 -6.74
CA ALA A 356 -13.56 29.87 -6.29
C ALA A 356 -14.95 29.56 -5.71
N ARG A 357 -15.46 28.32 -5.86
CA ARG A 357 -16.71 27.83 -5.28
C ARG A 357 -16.52 27.01 -4.01
N GLY A 358 -15.29 26.91 -3.48
CA GLY A 358 -14.96 26.14 -2.29
C GLY A 358 -14.94 24.63 -2.52
N VAL A 359 -14.75 24.18 -3.76
CA VAL A 359 -14.61 22.76 -4.10
C VAL A 359 -13.13 22.42 -4.15
N ALA A 360 -12.72 21.47 -3.31
CA ALA A 360 -11.36 20.95 -3.26
C ALA A 360 -10.95 20.37 -4.62
N PHE A 361 -9.72 20.66 -5.03
CA PHE A 361 -9.13 19.97 -6.17
C PHE A 361 -8.99 18.49 -5.87
N ASP A 362 -9.23 17.69 -6.91
CA ASP A 362 -9.04 16.26 -6.90
C ASP A 362 -7.54 15.97 -7.09
N GLY A 363 -6.83 15.75 -5.99
CA GLY A 363 -5.39 15.51 -5.98
C GLY A 363 -5.03 14.09 -6.40
N ASP A 364 -5.81 13.09 -5.98
CA ASP A 364 -5.56 11.70 -6.30
C ASP A 364 -6.32 11.23 -7.55
N LEU A 365 -7.04 12.13 -8.23
CA LEU A 365 -7.74 11.95 -9.50
C LEU A 365 -8.65 10.72 -9.52
N ASP A 366 -9.33 10.45 -8.41
CA ASP A 366 -10.33 9.40 -8.27
C ASP A 366 -11.75 9.85 -8.69
N TYR A 367 -11.84 11.05 -9.29
CA TYR A 367 -13.06 11.77 -9.67
C TYR A 367 -13.89 12.27 -8.48
N LYS A 368 -13.32 12.30 -7.28
CA LYS A 368 -13.91 12.94 -6.11
C LYS A 368 -13.05 14.12 -5.70
N THR A 369 -13.71 15.15 -5.20
CA THR A 369 -13.05 16.36 -4.74
C THR A 369 -12.25 16.07 -3.49
N GLY A 370 -10.98 16.49 -3.42
CA GLY A 370 -10.07 16.19 -2.31
C GLY A 370 -8.96 15.21 -2.71
N GLY A 371 -8.40 14.49 -1.75
CA GLY A 371 -7.27 13.60 -1.98
C GLY A 371 -5.91 14.32 -1.94
N ALA A 372 -4.86 13.57 -1.58
CA ALA A 372 -3.52 14.10 -1.45
C ALA A 372 -2.76 13.94 -2.78
N PHE A 373 -2.16 15.04 -3.26
CA PHE A 373 -1.15 15.02 -4.31
C PHE A 373 0.07 15.78 -3.83
N ASP A 374 1.04 15.04 -3.32
CA ASP A 374 2.26 15.63 -2.79
C ASP A 374 3.25 15.84 -3.93
N PHE A 375 3.56 17.11 -4.20
CA PHE A 375 4.64 17.51 -5.10
C PHE A 375 5.49 18.56 -4.41
N TRP A 376 6.78 18.56 -4.73
CA TRP A 376 7.73 19.51 -4.18
C TRP A 376 8.37 20.31 -5.30
N PHE A 377 8.65 21.57 -5.01
CA PHE A 377 9.40 22.46 -5.88
C PHE A 377 10.40 23.24 -5.03
N GLN A 378 11.46 23.69 -5.67
CA GLN A 378 12.43 24.54 -5.02
C GLN A 378 12.06 26.01 -5.22
N ALA A 379 12.27 26.83 -4.20
CA ALA A 379 12.29 28.28 -4.33
C ALA A 379 13.71 28.76 -3.99
N GLY A 380 14.29 29.61 -4.84
CA GLY A 380 15.69 29.98 -4.72
C GLY A 380 16.13 30.99 -5.76
N HIS A 381 17.45 31.18 -5.87
CA HIS A 381 18.06 32.01 -6.90
C HIS A 381 17.70 31.47 -8.29
N THR A 382 16.86 32.19 -9.03
CA THR A 382 16.33 31.74 -10.32
C THR A 382 17.06 32.47 -11.45
N ILE A 383 17.64 31.69 -12.36
CA ILE A 383 18.26 32.12 -13.60
C ILE A 383 17.26 31.82 -14.73
N PHE A 384 16.80 32.85 -15.42
CA PHE A 384 15.83 32.74 -16.49
C PHE A 384 16.53 32.56 -17.84
N VAL A 385 15.97 31.67 -18.66
CA VAL A 385 16.41 31.44 -20.04
C VAL A 385 15.23 31.64 -20.98
N ASP A 386 15.29 32.65 -21.85
CA ASP A 386 14.29 32.96 -22.88
C ASP A 386 14.95 33.13 -24.24
N LYS A 387 14.68 32.19 -25.16
CA LYS A 387 15.20 32.21 -26.53
C LYS A 387 14.77 33.47 -27.31
N ALA A 388 13.69 34.13 -26.90
CA ALA A 388 13.27 35.39 -27.51
C ALA A 388 14.26 36.54 -27.23
N ASN A 389 15.07 36.46 -26.16
CA ASN A 389 15.97 37.52 -25.73
C ASN A 389 17.32 37.59 -26.48
N SER A 390 17.44 36.92 -27.64
CA SER A 390 18.71 36.81 -28.39
C SER A 390 19.31 38.14 -28.89
N SER A 391 18.55 39.24 -28.88
CA SER A 391 19.06 40.57 -29.23
C SER A 391 19.63 41.38 -28.05
N ASP A 392 19.43 40.92 -26.82
CA ASP A 392 19.96 41.58 -25.63
C ASP A 392 21.45 41.29 -25.48
N LEU A 393 22.26 42.35 -25.37
CA LEU A 393 23.71 42.25 -25.21
C LEU A 393 24.15 42.25 -23.74
N THR A 394 23.20 42.38 -22.82
CA THR A 394 23.41 42.54 -21.37
C THR A 394 22.76 41.42 -20.55
N GLN A 395 22.59 40.25 -21.15
CA GLN A 395 22.01 39.07 -20.50
C GLN A 395 22.76 38.72 -19.21
N ASP A 396 22.04 38.65 -18.09
CA ASP A 396 22.57 38.33 -16.77
C ASP A 396 21.76 37.23 -16.06
N GLY A 397 20.74 36.66 -16.72
CA GLY A 397 19.90 35.60 -16.19
C GLY A 397 18.78 36.10 -15.28
N THR A 398 18.59 37.41 -15.12
CA THR A 398 17.43 37.96 -14.41
C THR A 398 16.17 37.89 -15.26
N GLU A 399 15.00 38.13 -14.64
CA GLU A 399 13.72 38.19 -15.37
C GLU A 399 13.69 39.32 -16.44
N PHE A 400 14.45 40.40 -16.22
CA PHE A 400 14.54 41.52 -17.18
C PHE A 400 15.57 41.28 -18.29
N HIS A 401 16.65 40.57 -17.99
CA HIS A 401 17.74 40.27 -18.92
C HIS A 401 18.04 38.76 -18.92
N PRO A 402 17.06 37.91 -19.30
CA PRO A 402 17.23 36.46 -19.27
C PRO A 402 18.32 36.04 -20.27
N PHE A 403 18.98 34.91 -20.02
CA PHE A 403 19.87 34.34 -21.01
C PHE A 403 19.07 33.83 -22.22
N SER A 404 19.60 33.95 -23.43
CA SER A 404 19.00 33.35 -24.63
C SER A 404 19.57 31.97 -24.97
N ASP A 405 20.55 31.51 -24.18
CA ASP A 405 21.30 30.27 -24.36
C ASP A 405 21.29 29.45 -23.06
N ILE A 406 20.88 28.19 -23.16
CA ILE A 406 20.83 27.26 -22.03
C ILE A 406 22.24 26.98 -21.48
N GLN A 407 23.23 26.81 -22.36
CA GLN A 407 24.58 26.43 -21.93
C GLN A 407 25.20 27.51 -21.04
N THR A 408 25.03 28.78 -21.39
CA THR A 408 25.45 29.94 -20.60
C THR A 408 24.74 29.98 -19.25
N ALA A 409 23.42 29.73 -19.23
CA ALA A 409 22.65 29.71 -18.00
C ALA A 409 23.10 28.59 -17.05
N LEU A 410 23.28 27.37 -17.54
CA LEU A 410 23.79 26.24 -16.76
C LEU A 410 25.20 26.51 -16.22
N ALA A 411 26.08 27.13 -17.01
CA ALA A 411 27.42 27.50 -16.59
C ALA A 411 27.46 28.59 -15.50
N SER A 412 26.42 29.43 -15.43
CA SER A 412 26.28 30.47 -14.41
C SER A 412 25.67 29.96 -13.09
N ALA A 413 25.07 28.77 -13.10
CA ALA A 413 24.36 28.20 -11.95
C ALA A 413 25.33 27.62 -10.91
N PHE A 414 24.92 27.71 -9.64
CA PHE A 414 25.60 27.11 -8.48
C PHE A 414 24.61 26.30 -7.64
N PRO A 415 25.06 25.37 -6.77
CA PRO A 415 24.17 24.54 -5.97
C PRO A 415 23.13 25.38 -5.19
N GLY A 416 21.85 25.01 -5.32
CA GLY A 416 20.70 25.75 -4.81
C GLY A 416 20.05 26.70 -5.82
N SER A 417 20.63 26.87 -7.01
CA SER A 417 20.03 27.66 -8.10
C SER A 417 18.91 26.90 -8.81
N ILE A 418 17.99 27.68 -9.36
CA ILE A 418 16.95 27.22 -10.28
C ILE A 418 17.29 27.78 -11.67
N VAL A 419 17.41 26.95 -12.69
CA VAL A 419 17.52 27.40 -14.09
C VAL A 419 16.16 27.19 -14.73
N ARG A 420 15.47 28.28 -15.07
CA ARG A 420 14.09 28.26 -15.55
C ARG A 420 14.03 28.63 -17.04
N ILE A 421 13.75 27.63 -17.86
CA ILE A 421 13.68 27.72 -19.32
C ILE A 421 12.24 28.05 -19.71
N LEU A 422 12.04 29.19 -20.36
CA LEU A 422 10.73 29.75 -20.65
C LEU A 422 10.21 29.33 -22.03
N GLY A 423 8.90 29.08 -22.13
CA GLY A 423 8.23 29.08 -23.41
C GLY A 423 8.16 30.49 -23.99
N ASN A 424 8.29 30.61 -25.31
CA ASN A 424 8.12 31.87 -26.02
C ASN A 424 7.09 31.70 -27.13
N GLY A 425 6.20 32.67 -27.29
CA GLY A 425 5.12 32.65 -28.29
C GLY A 425 5.54 33.16 -29.66
N GLY A 426 6.83 33.05 -30.01
CA GLY A 426 7.30 33.44 -31.33
C GLY A 426 7.07 34.91 -31.69
N THR A 427 6.60 35.15 -32.92
CA THR A 427 6.37 36.49 -33.47
C THR A 427 5.03 37.06 -33.02
N ASP A 428 4.02 36.21 -32.82
CA ASP A 428 2.68 36.63 -32.44
C ASP A 428 2.44 36.72 -30.91
N GLY A 429 3.39 36.22 -30.12
CA GLY A 429 3.35 36.22 -28.66
C GLY A 429 2.41 35.19 -28.06
N ASN A 430 1.93 34.20 -28.84
CA ASN A 430 0.98 33.20 -28.40
C ASN A 430 1.62 31.80 -28.29
N LEU A 431 1.67 31.26 -27.06
CA LEU A 431 2.27 29.95 -26.80
C LEU A 431 1.57 28.77 -27.48
N SER A 432 0.30 28.93 -27.87
CA SER A 432 -0.48 27.86 -28.51
C SER A 432 -0.21 27.70 -30.01
N THR A 433 0.44 28.69 -30.64
CA THR A 433 0.80 28.69 -32.07
C THR A 433 2.27 28.30 -32.22
N THR A 434 2.54 26.99 -32.16
CA THR A 434 3.92 26.48 -32.06
C THR A 434 4.80 26.63 -33.31
N ALA A 435 4.26 27.11 -34.43
CA ALA A 435 4.97 27.14 -35.71
C ALA A 435 6.06 28.23 -35.78
N ASP A 436 5.87 29.36 -35.09
CA ASP A 436 6.80 30.49 -35.06
C ASP A 436 7.49 30.69 -33.70
N ASN A 437 7.17 29.85 -32.70
CA ASN A 437 7.88 29.78 -31.43
C ASN A 437 9.37 29.46 -31.67
N ARG A 438 10.27 30.12 -30.95
CA ARG A 438 11.71 29.91 -31.10
C ARG A 438 12.16 28.68 -30.29
N PRO A 439 12.69 27.62 -30.92
CA PRO A 439 13.12 26.43 -30.21
C PRO A 439 14.51 26.61 -29.58
N TYR A 440 14.76 25.87 -28.50
CA TYR A 440 16.09 25.63 -27.94
C TYR A 440 16.73 24.43 -28.64
N LEU A 441 17.97 24.56 -29.10
CA LEU A 441 18.65 23.63 -30.00
C LEU A 441 19.82 22.95 -29.30
N ILE A 442 19.72 21.65 -29.03
CA ILE A 442 20.70 20.90 -28.24
C ILE A 442 21.30 19.76 -29.06
N GLY A 443 22.59 19.51 -28.88
CA GLY A 443 23.31 18.40 -29.51
C GLY A 443 24.09 18.84 -30.73
N PHE A 444 23.95 18.10 -31.84
CA PHE A 444 24.78 18.31 -33.02
C PHE A 444 23.97 18.65 -34.26
N ASP A 445 24.46 19.63 -35.02
CA ASP A 445 23.92 19.95 -36.34
C ASP A 445 24.33 18.90 -37.40
N ALA A 446 23.83 19.09 -38.63
CA ALA A 446 24.10 18.23 -39.79
C ALA A 446 25.60 18.06 -40.11
N LEU A 447 26.42 19.06 -39.75
CA LEU A 447 27.86 19.11 -40.00
C LEU A 447 28.67 18.56 -38.83
N GLY A 448 28.02 18.15 -37.73
CA GLY A 448 28.64 17.70 -36.49
C GLY A 448 29.14 18.83 -35.59
N GLY A 449 28.74 20.07 -35.86
CA GLY A 449 28.97 21.21 -34.96
C GLY A 449 28.00 21.19 -33.78
N ALA A 450 28.38 21.82 -32.67
CA ALA A 450 27.48 21.99 -31.54
C ALA A 450 26.28 22.88 -31.94
N ALA A 451 25.08 22.47 -31.53
CA ALA A 451 23.87 23.27 -31.65
C ALA A 451 23.95 24.52 -30.76
N GLU A 452 23.08 25.49 -31.02
CA GLU A 452 23.16 26.83 -30.42
C GLU A 452 23.11 26.81 -28.89
N ASP A 453 22.31 25.93 -28.30
CA ASP A 453 22.14 25.79 -26.85
C ASP A 453 23.09 24.76 -26.22
N GLY A 454 24.10 24.33 -26.96
CA GLY A 454 25.16 23.42 -26.52
C GLY A 454 25.07 22.01 -27.11
N SER A 455 26.21 21.32 -27.14
CA SER A 455 26.29 19.91 -27.59
C SER A 455 25.81 18.90 -26.57
N GLU A 456 25.69 19.30 -25.30
CA GLU A 456 25.27 18.48 -24.18
C GLU A 456 24.34 19.29 -23.28
N PHE A 457 23.36 18.62 -22.67
CA PHE A 457 22.53 19.19 -21.61
C PHE A 457 22.72 18.36 -20.36
N ILE A 458 23.56 18.86 -19.46
CA ILE A 458 23.88 18.18 -18.19
C ILE A 458 23.48 19.09 -17.03
N VAL A 459 22.60 18.60 -16.16
CA VAL A 459 22.16 19.37 -14.99
C VAL A 459 23.26 19.39 -13.92
N PRO A 460 23.73 20.57 -13.47
CA PRO A 460 24.78 20.66 -12.45
C PRO A 460 24.34 20.16 -11.07
N GLN A 461 25.33 19.84 -10.23
CA GLN A 461 25.11 19.40 -8.84
C GLN A 461 24.25 20.42 -8.06
N GLY A 462 23.20 19.92 -7.39
CA GLY A 462 22.31 20.74 -6.56
C GLY A 462 21.53 21.81 -7.31
N VAL A 463 21.49 21.79 -8.65
CA VAL A 463 20.72 22.73 -9.48
C VAL A 463 19.41 22.07 -9.90
N THR A 464 18.33 22.82 -9.82
CA THR A 464 17.02 22.41 -10.35
C THR A 464 16.77 23.12 -11.68
N VAL A 465 16.59 22.36 -12.76
CA VAL A 465 16.14 22.88 -14.04
C VAL A 465 14.62 22.79 -14.11
N MET A 466 13.95 23.90 -14.39
CA MET A 466 12.52 23.96 -14.65
C MET A 466 12.28 24.34 -16.11
N ILE A 467 11.49 23.55 -16.83
CA ILE A 467 11.08 23.83 -18.21
C ILE A 467 9.61 24.18 -18.20
N ASP A 468 9.31 25.46 -18.46
CA ASP A 468 7.96 26.01 -18.40
C ASP A 468 7.14 25.66 -19.65
N GLU A 469 5.84 25.84 -19.53
CA GLU A 469 4.85 25.54 -20.56
C GLU A 469 5.15 26.22 -21.91
N GLY A 470 4.90 25.52 -23.01
CA GLY A 470 5.10 26.05 -24.37
C GLY A 470 6.57 26.14 -24.82
N ALA A 471 7.55 25.77 -23.99
CA ALA A 471 8.93 25.62 -24.43
C ALA A 471 9.07 24.49 -25.45
N ILE A 472 9.87 24.73 -26.50
CA ILE A 472 10.19 23.75 -27.55
C ILE A 472 11.68 23.47 -27.48
N LEU A 473 12.03 22.22 -27.19
CA LEU A 473 13.41 21.73 -27.18
C LEU A 473 13.58 20.76 -28.35
N LYS A 474 14.55 21.07 -29.20
CA LYS A 474 14.92 20.32 -30.38
C LYS A 474 16.30 19.71 -30.17
N LEU A 475 16.39 18.39 -30.26
CA LEU A 475 17.59 17.65 -29.94
C LEU A 475 18.06 16.81 -31.13
N SER A 476 19.38 16.66 -31.25
CA SER A 476 20.02 15.75 -32.22
C SER A 476 21.26 15.13 -31.60
N ARG A 477 21.30 13.79 -31.53
CA ARG A 477 22.38 12.98 -30.96
C ARG A 477 22.78 13.43 -29.55
N ALA A 478 21.79 13.80 -28.75
CA ALA A 478 21.96 14.28 -27.38
C ALA A 478 20.92 13.69 -26.43
N ILE A 479 21.22 13.81 -25.14
CA ILE A 479 20.33 13.49 -24.01
C ILE A 479 20.24 14.71 -23.07
N ILE A 480 19.20 14.73 -22.24
CA ILE A 480 19.15 15.61 -21.06
C ILE A 480 19.52 14.75 -19.85
N ASP A 481 20.70 14.96 -19.29
CA ASP A 481 21.30 14.12 -18.26
C ASP A 481 21.12 14.73 -16.86
N VAL A 482 20.48 13.98 -15.96
CA VAL A 482 20.10 14.42 -14.60
C VAL A 482 20.57 13.40 -13.57
N GLY A 483 21.51 13.81 -12.72
CA GLY A 483 22.06 12.96 -11.65
C GLY A 483 23.42 12.37 -12.01
N LYS A 484 23.82 11.33 -11.27
CA LYS A 484 25.19 10.81 -11.32
C LYS A 484 25.38 9.78 -12.43
N SER A 485 26.08 10.15 -13.50
CA SER A 485 26.43 9.26 -14.62
C SER A 485 27.70 8.42 -14.36
N VAL A 486 28.71 9.01 -13.70
CA VAL A 486 29.99 8.36 -13.44
C VAL A 486 30.46 8.54 -12.00
N ASN A 487 31.25 7.58 -11.50
CA ASN A 487 31.73 7.56 -10.12
C ASN A 487 32.64 8.75 -9.74
N ALA A 488 33.27 9.40 -10.72
CA ALA A 488 34.21 10.48 -10.49
C ALA A 488 33.57 11.88 -10.35
N ILE A 489 32.30 12.06 -10.76
CA ILE A 489 31.63 13.37 -10.77
C ILE A 489 30.40 13.28 -9.86
N ASP A 490 30.38 14.11 -8.81
CA ASP A 490 29.21 14.24 -7.95
C ASP A 490 28.21 15.22 -8.56
N ARG A 491 27.02 14.72 -8.91
CA ARG A 491 25.88 15.50 -9.39
C ARG A 491 24.65 15.30 -8.50
N SER A 492 24.88 14.97 -7.23
CA SER A 492 23.82 14.79 -6.24
C SER A 492 22.92 16.02 -6.13
N GLY A 493 21.62 15.79 -5.96
CA GLY A 493 20.62 16.86 -5.82
C GLY A 493 20.33 17.63 -7.12
N ALA A 494 20.92 17.25 -8.26
CA ALA A 494 20.50 17.74 -9.57
C ALA A 494 19.06 17.29 -9.86
N ALA A 495 18.21 18.18 -10.36
CA ALA A 495 16.81 17.87 -10.61
C ALA A 495 16.30 18.48 -11.92
N LEU A 496 15.32 17.82 -12.54
CA LEU A 496 14.59 18.32 -13.71
C LEU A 496 13.08 18.31 -13.45
N GLN A 497 12.43 19.43 -13.71
CA GLN A 497 10.99 19.60 -13.63
C GLN A 497 10.47 20.11 -14.97
N VAL A 498 9.66 19.31 -15.65
CA VAL A 498 8.95 19.73 -16.86
C VAL A 498 7.53 20.10 -16.48
N LEU A 499 7.16 21.37 -16.70
CA LEU A 499 5.98 22.01 -16.14
C LEU A 499 4.96 22.40 -17.22
N GLY A 500 4.62 21.47 -18.12
CA GLY A 500 3.61 21.72 -19.15
C GLY A 500 2.20 21.92 -18.58
N THR A 501 1.31 22.44 -19.44
CA THR A 501 -0.13 22.53 -19.16
C THR A 501 -0.93 21.83 -20.26
N PRO A 502 -2.22 21.48 -20.01
CA PRO A 502 -3.07 20.89 -21.05
C PRO A 502 -3.24 21.76 -22.31
N LEU A 503 -3.06 23.08 -22.20
CA LEU A 503 -3.17 24.02 -23.32
C LEU A 503 -1.82 24.27 -24.01
N ASN A 504 -0.75 24.38 -23.23
CA ASN A 504 0.60 24.64 -23.70
C ASN A 504 1.52 23.55 -23.15
N GLN A 505 1.69 22.48 -23.92
CA GLN A 505 2.56 21.37 -23.53
C GLN A 505 4.03 21.69 -23.85
N VAL A 506 4.95 21.18 -23.04
CA VAL A 506 6.39 21.26 -23.35
C VAL A 506 6.70 20.27 -24.47
N GLN A 507 7.43 20.70 -25.50
CA GLN A 507 7.76 19.87 -26.66
C GLN A 507 9.22 19.43 -26.62
N PHE A 508 9.47 18.13 -26.70
CA PHE A 508 10.78 17.55 -27.00
C PHE A 508 10.71 16.83 -28.33
N THR A 509 11.57 17.22 -29.27
CA THR A 509 11.50 16.71 -30.64
C THR A 509 12.87 16.71 -31.33
N SER A 510 12.92 16.17 -32.54
CA SER A 510 14.12 16.19 -33.39
C SER A 510 14.46 17.61 -33.84
N LEU A 511 15.76 17.89 -33.96
CA LEU A 511 16.27 19.11 -34.61
C LEU A 511 15.76 19.26 -36.06
N GLY A 512 15.57 18.15 -36.78
CA GLY A 512 15.00 18.13 -38.13
C GLY A 512 13.47 18.26 -38.20
N ASN A 513 12.79 18.49 -37.07
CA ASN A 513 11.34 18.69 -37.08
C ASN A 513 10.97 20.15 -37.39
N ASP A 514 10.68 20.43 -38.66
CA ASP A 514 10.28 21.77 -39.11
C ASP A 514 8.86 22.20 -38.72
N SER A 515 8.01 21.26 -38.28
CA SER A 515 6.61 21.56 -37.95
C SER A 515 6.45 22.37 -36.66
N LEU A 516 7.49 22.40 -35.82
CA LEU A 516 7.55 23.12 -34.56
C LEU A 516 8.68 24.15 -34.62
N GLY A 517 8.37 25.43 -34.43
CA GLY A 517 9.36 26.50 -34.45
C GLY A 517 10.15 26.69 -35.75
N GLY A 518 9.62 26.18 -36.86
CA GLY A 518 10.21 26.29 -38.19
C GLY A 518 11.51 25.51 -38.37
N GLN A 519 12.20 25.80 -39.48
CA GLN A 519 13.45 25.13 -39.85
C GLN A 519 14.58 25.47 -38.88
N SER A 520 15.25 24.45 -38.34
CA SER A 520 16.33 24.60 -37.35
C SER A 520 17.67 24.01 -37.81
N ASP A 521 17.67 23.31 -38.94
CA ASP A 521 18.78 22.57 -39.54
C ASP A 521 19.05 23.08 -40.97
N ALA A 522 19.47 24.34 -41.14
CA ALA A 522 19.64 24.95 -42.46
C ALA A 522 20.51 24.17 -43.48
N ASN A 523 21.25 23.15 -43.03
CA ASN A 523 22.13 22.29 -43.84
C ASN A 523 21.72 20.81 -43.86
N ASP A 524 20.69 20.39 -43.10
CA ASP A 524 20.09 19.05 -43.17
C ASP A 524 18.70 19.15 -43.82
N PHE A 525 18.34 18.18 -44.65
CA PHE A 525 17.04 18.16 -45.33
C PHE A 525 16.30 16.83 -45.11
N ASN A 526 16.82 15.96 -44.24
CA ASN A 526 16.28 14.62 -44.05
C ASN A 526 15.00 14.60 -43.20
N GLY A 527 14.62 15.74 -42.60
CA GLY A 527 13.46 15.84 -41.73
C GLY A 527 13.65 15.05 -40.43
N ALA A 528 12.60 14.94 -39.62
CA ALA A 528 12.66 14.22 -38.35
C ALA A 528 12.57 12.69 -38.55
N GLU A 529 13.51 11.96 -37.96
CA GLU A 529 13.52 10.50 -37.92
C GLU A 529 13.46 9.96 -36.48
N ARG A 530 12.96 8.73 -36.33
CA ARG A 530 12.88 8.09 -35.00
C ARG A 530 14.28 7.86 -34.46
N GLY A 531 14.53 8.29 -33.22
CA GLY A 531 15.82 8.09 -32.57
C GLY A 531 16.86 9.14 -32.95
N ASP A 532 16.44 10.29 -33.48
CA ASP A 532 17.32 11.44 -33.71
C ASP A 532 17.97 11.93 -32.42
N TRP A 533 17.32 11.70 -31.27
CA TRP A 533 17.86 12.01 -29.95
C TRP A 533 17.54 10.89 -28.95
N GLY A 534 18.25 10.87 -27.82
CA GLY A 534 18.15 9.78 -26.84
C GLY A 534 16.90 9.90 -25.97
N GLY A 535 16.94 10.79 -24.98
CA GLY A 535 15.86 10.92 -24.00
C GLY A 535 16.17 11.87 -22.85
N LEU A 536 15.21 11.96 -21.94
CA LEU A 536 15.37 12.53 -20.60
C LEU A 536 15.90 11.42 -19.68
N VAL A 537 17.13 11.57 -19.19
CA VAL A 537 17.85 10.53 -18.46
C VAL A 537 17.94 10.90 -16.99
N PHE A 538 17.27 10.11 -16.14
CA PHE A 538 17.23 10.26 -14.70
C PHE A 538 18.08 9.20 -14.03
N ARG A 539 19.17 9.63 -13.39
CA ARG A 539 20.16 8.76 -12.76
C ARG A 539 20.15 8.90 -11.25
N GLN A 540 20.59 7.85 -10.56
CA GLN A 540 20.81 7.82 -9.10
C GLN A 540 21.42 9.12 -8.53
N PHE A 541 21.08 9.41 -7.27
CA PHE A 541 21.38 10.67 -6.57
C PHE A 541 20.78 11.95 -7.17
N SER A 542 20.03 11.88 -8.28
CA SER A 542 19.21 13.01 -8.68
C SER A 542 18.12 13.27 -7.62
N ASP A 543 17.62 14.49 -7.63
CA ASP A 543 16.40 15.00 -7.02
C ASP A 543 16.18 14.97 -5.51
N PHE A 544 16.94 14.22 -4.72
CA PHE A 544 16.78 14.22 -3.26
C PHE A 544 17.21 15.55 -2.62
N GLN A 545 16.29 16.22 -1.91
CA GLN A 545 16.53 17.53 -1.26
C GLN A 545 16.52 17.48 0.27
N GLY A 546 16.56 16.30 0.87
CA GLY A 546 16.44 16.12 2.31
C GLY A 546 15.09 15.53 2.71
N THR A 547 14.70 15.73 3.96
CA THR A 547 13.42 15.25 4.49
C THR A 547 12.51 16.40 4.87
N ASP A 548 11.21 16.20 4.74
CA ASP A 548 10.20 17.11 5.25
C ASP A 548 10.09 17.07 6.79
N TRP A 549 9.12 17.80 7.34
CA TRP A 549 8.90 17.94 8.78
C TRP A 549 8.36 16.68 9.46
N ILE A 550 7.87 15.70 8.70
CA ILE A 550 7.47 14.36 9.18
C ILE A 550 8.55 13.30 8.92
N GLY A 551 9.69 13.68 8.34
CA GLY A 551 10.83 12.80 8.06
C GLY A 551 10.75 12.05 6.73
N GLN A 552 9.83 12.40 5.83
CA GLN A 552 9.74 11.80 4.50
C GLN A 552 10.68 12.48 3.51
N GLY A 553 11.26 11.72 2.58
CA GLY A 553 12.18 12.25 1.58
C GLY A 553 11.50 13.21 0.61
N VAL A 554 12.16 14.34 0.32
CA VAL A 554 11.73 15.33 -0.66
C VAL A 554 12.45 15.07 -1.98
N PHE A 555 11.68 14.90 -3.05
CA PHE A 555 12.19 14.56 -4.38
C PHE A 555 11.56 15.43 -5.45
N LEU A 556 12.39 15.98 -6.34
CA LEU A 556 11.97 17.02 -7.29
C LEU A 556 11.71 16.55 -8.72
N ASN A 557 12.26 15.41 -9.18
CA ASN A 557 12.18 15.08 -10.61
C ASN A 557 10.74 14.84 -11.04
N SER A 558 10.32 15.57 -12.07
CA SER A 558 8.99 15.41 -12.65
C SER A 558 8.95 15.71 -14.14
N VAL A 559 8.14 14.95 -14.86
CA VAL A 559 7.81 15.19 -16.27
C VAL A 559 6.30 15.24 -16.41
N ASN A 560 5.76 16.44 -16.61
CA ASN A 560 4.32 16.70 -16.68
C ASN A 560 3.92 17.38 -17.99
N GLN A 561 2.84 16.91 -18.62
CA GLN A 561 2.21 17.56 -19.78
C GLN A 561 3.23 17.88 -20.88
N ALA A 562 4.12 16.93 -21.15
CA ALA A 562 5.12 17.01 -22.21
C ALA A 562 4.70 16.16 -23.42
N VAL A 563 5.14 16.57 -24.61
CA VAL A 563 5.08 15.80 -25.83
C VAL A 563 6.50 15.43 -26.24
N LEU A 564 6.79 14.13 -26.28
CA LEU A 564 8.09 13.60 -26.66
C LEU A 564 7.92 12.86 -28.00
N THR A 565 8.64 13.34 -29.02
CA THR A 565 8.62 12.82 -30.39
C THR A 565 10.02 12.52 -30.89
N TYR A 566 10.16 11.50 -31.75
CA TYR A 566 11.43 11.17 -32.41
C TYR A 566 12.60 10.83 -31.48
N GLY A 567 12.33 10.54 -30.20
CA GLY A 567 13.34 10.11 -29.23
C GLY A 567 13.65 8.62 -29.33
N GLY A 568 14.36 8.08 -28.33
CA GLY A 568 14.68 6.65 -28.26
C GLY A 568 15.96 6.25 -29.02
N GLY A 569 16.84 7.22 -29.26
CA GLY A 569 18.01 7.09 -30.14
C GLY A 569 19.27 6.53 -29.48
N GLN A 570 20.25 6.24 -30.32
CA GLN A 570 21.61 5.90 -29.88
C GLN A 570 22.45 7.17 -29.72
N VAL A 571 22.95 7.41 -28.52
CA VAL A 571 23.75 8.59 -28.19
C VAL A 571 25.06 8.15 -27.53
N PHE A 572 26.13 8.88 -27.78
CA PHE A 572 27.38 8.69 -27.06
C PHE A 572 27.26 9.32 -25.68
N ASP A 573 27.37 8.50 -24.64
CA ASP A 573 27.44 8.89 -23.24
C ASP A 573 28.82 8.51 -22.70
N ASP A 574 29.62 9.49 -22.28
CA ASP A 574 31.02 9.30 -21.85
C ASP A 574 31.86 8.43 -22.80
N SER A 575 31.72 8.67 -24.12
CA SER A 575 32.36 7.91 -25.21
C SER A 575 31.87 6.47 -25.41
N VAL A 576 30.81 6.06 -24.72
CA VAL A 576 30.13 4.77 -24.89
C VAL A 576 28.84 5.01 -25.67
N LEU A 577 28.68 4.31 -26.79
CA LEU A 577 27.42 4.37 -27.54
C LEU A 577 26.35 3.57 -26.77
N GLN A 578 25.28 4.25 -26.36
CA GLN A 578 24.18 3.66 -25.60
C GLN A 578 22.84 3.97 -26.24
N VAL A 579 21.87 3.09 -26.04
CA VAL A 579 20.48 3.28 -26.46
C VAL A 579 19.72 3.86 -25.27
N PHE A 580 19.02 4.96 -25.48
CA PHE A 580 18.13 5.55 -24.49
C PHE A 580 16.68 5.41 -24.93
N THR A 581 15.77 5.47 -23.97
CA THR A 581 14.33 5.67 -24.23
C THR A 581 14.00 7.15 -24.03
N PRO A 582 12.88 7.67 -24.57
CA PRO A 582 12.50 9.07 -24.39
C PRO A 582 12.44 9.51 -22.92
N ILE A 583 12.03 8.62 -22.01
CA ILE A 583 12.18 8.78 -20.56
C ILE A 583 12.94 7.57 -20.03
N HIS A 584 14.21 7.78 -19.70
CA HIS A 584 15.12 6.73 -19.26
C HIS A 584 15.45 6.90 -17.78
N ILE A 585 15.19 5.86 -16.98
CA ILE A 585 15.49 5.85 -15.54
C ILE A 585 16.53 4.77 -15.30
N GLU A 586 17.64 5.14 -14.67
CA GLU A 586 18.71 4.19 -14.38
C GLU A 586 19.33 4.39 -12.99
N ASN A 587 19.51 3.26 -12.31
CA ASN A 587 20.02 3.16 -10.96
C ASN A 587 21.06 2.04 -10.91
N LEU A 588 22.21 2.31 -11.53
CA LEU A 588 23.25 1.31 -11.78
C LEU A 588 23.93 0.77 -10.51
N ASP A 589 23.98 1.55 -9.42
CA ASP A 589 24.63 1.14 -8.16
C ASP A 589 23.59 0.67 -7.13
N SER A 590 23.48 -0.66 -6.97
CA SER A 590 22.53 -1.29 -6.05
C SER A 590 22.84 -1.02 -4.57
N ASP A 591 24.07 -0.64 -4.24
CA ASP A 591 24.52 -0.47 -2.86
C ASP A 591 24.29 0.97 -2.35
N MET A 592 23.79 1.86 -3.22
CA MET A 592 23.61 3.26 -2.92
C MET A 592 22.17 3.60 -2.46
N PRO A 593 22.00 4.50 -1.47
CA PRO A 593 20.73 4.68 -0.76
C PRO A 593 19.71 5.59 -1.46
N ARG A 594 19.98 6.06 -2.69
CA ARG A 594 19.20 7.13 -3.34
C ARG A 594 18.97 6.87 -4.82
N PHE A 595 17.91 6.12 -5.09
CA PHE A 595 17.45 5.81 -6.44
C PHE A 595 16.63 6.95 -7.06
N ALA A 596 16.86 7.23 -8.34
CA ALA A 596 16.04 8.11 -9.15
C ALA A 596 14.70 7.44 -9.45
N ARG A 597 13.61 8.15 -9.17
CA ARG A 597 12.24 7.65 -9.32
C ARG A 597 11.29 8.76 -9.75
N PRO A 598 11.56 9.43 -10.88
CA PRO A 598 10.85 10.63 -11.29
C PRO A 598 9.34 10.40 -11.33
N ASN A 599 8.60 11.47 -11.10
CA ASN A 599 7.18 11.44 -11.32
C ASN A 599 6.87 11.77 -12.78
N VAL A 600 6.23 10.86 -13.51
CA VAL A 600 5.99 10.95 -14.96
C VAL A 600 4.49 10.88 -15.23
N TRP A 601 3.87 12.01 -15.57
CA TRP A 601 2.42 12.04 -15.73
C TRP A 601 1.90 12.94 -16.86
N PHE A 602 0.74 12.57 -17.41
CA PHE A 602 0.03 13.29 -18.48
C PHE A 602 0.88 13.66 -19.72
N ASN A 603 1.91 12.86 -20.02
CA ASN A 603 2.74 13.07 -21.20
C ASN A 603 2.17 12.34 -22.42
N THR A 604 2.51 12.80 -23.62
CA THR A 604 2.33 12.05 -24.87
C THR A 604 3.71 11.66 -25.40
N ILE A 605 3.95 10.36 -25.58
CA ILE A 605 5.20 9.84 -26.12
C ILE A 605 4.87 9.07 -27.40
N THR A 606 5.39 9.54 -28.53
CA THR A 606 5.05 9.00 -29.84
C THR A 606 6.23 9.03 -30.80
N GLU A 607 6.19 8.19 -31.84
CA GLU A 607 7.20 8.16 -32.91
C GLU A 607 8.64 7.96 -32.41
N SER A 608 8.83 7.26 -31.30
CA SER A 608 10.15 6.96 -30.74
C SER A 608 10.73 5.66 -31.30
N ALA A 609 12.06 5.56 -31.35
CA ALA A 609 12.78 4.40 -31.88
C ALA A 609 12.86 3.20 -30.91
N ASP A 610 12.56 3.40 -29.62
CA ASP A 610 12.54 2.36 -28.58
C ASP A 610 11.22 2.40 -27.76
N ALA A 611 11.19 1.76 -26.59
CA ALA A 611 10.15 1.90 -25.58
C ALA A 611 10.03 3.35 -25.13
N ALA A 612 8.81 3.77 -24.78
CA ALA A 612 8.54 5.15 -24.40
C ALA A 612 9.15 5.53 -23.05
N ILE A 613 9.16 4.58 -22.11
CA ILE A 613 9.73 4.74 -20.78
C ILE A 613 10.54 3.48 -20.48
N SER A 614 11.72 3.61 -19.89
CA SER A 614 12.44 2.49 -19.28
C SER A 614 12.90 2.79 -17.86
N ALA A 615 12.98 1.76 -17.03
CA ALA A 615 13.50 1.83 -15.68
C ALA A 615 14.15 0.51 -15.28
N ASP A 616 15.36 0.55 -14.72
CA ASP A 616 15.99 -0.66 -14.19
C ASP A 616 15.24 -1.19 -12.92
N PRO A 617 15.42 -2.47 -12.53
CA PRO A 617 14.75 -3.05 -11.36
C PRO A 617 14.96 -2.30 -10.04
N ASN A 618 16.11 -1.64 -9.82
CA ASN A 618 16.37 -0.90 -8.57
C ASN A 618 15.48 0.34 -8.44
N SER A 619 15.01 0.88 -9.57
CA SER A 619 13.99 1.93 -9.59
C SER A 619 12.74 1.53 -8.80
N PHE A 620 12.41 0.24 -8.74
CA PHE A 620 11.24 -0.31 -8.05
C PHE A 620 11.51 -0.80 -6.63
N ALA A 621 12.74 -0.67 -6.13
CA ALA A 621 13.06 -1.01 -4.75
C ALA A 621 12.17 -0.22 -3.76
N ASN A 622 11.82 -0.82 -2.63
CA ASN A 622 11.04 -0.16 -1.58
C ASN A 622 11.99 0.40 -0.52
N THR A 623 12.27 1.71 -0.55
CA THR A 623 13.18 2.36 0.42
C THR A 623 12.45 2.95 1.63
N GLN A 624 11.22 2.49 1.89
CA GLN A 624 10.31 3.00 2.92
C GLN A 624 9.79 4.44 2.67
N ASP A 625 10.63 5.38 2.25
CA ASP A 625 10.25 6.77 1.97
C ASP A 625 9.70 7.00 0.55
N ARG A 626 10.07 6.16 -0.42
CA ARG A 626 9.61 6.21 -1.82
C ARG A 626 9.56 4.79 -2.40
N SER A 627 8.57 4.51 -3.23
CA SER A 627 8.39 3.22 -3.89
C SER A 627 8.14 3.41 -5.39
N GLY A 628 9.11 3.01 -6.22
CA GLY A 628 8.98 3.13 -7.67
C GLY A 628 8.90 4.57 -8.20
N PRO A 629 9.06 4.76 -9.52
CA PRO A 629 8.62 5.98 -10.21
C PRO A 629 7.08 6.09 -10.17
N MET A 630 6.53 7.30 -9.97
CA MET A 630 5.09 7.51 -10.11
C MET A 630 4.74 7.72 -11.58
N VAL A 631 4.01 6.80 -12.19
CA VAL A 631 3.63 6.88 -13.61
C VAL A 631 2.12 6.93 -13.76
N ARG A 632 1.57 8.01 -14.35
CA ARG A 632 0.11 8.20 -14.45
C ARG A 632 -0.36 8.95 -15.69
N GLY A 633 -1.38 8.44 -16.36
CA GLY A 633 -2.10 9.21 -17.39
C GLY A 633 -1.29 9.55 -18.65
N ASN A 634 -0.15 8.87 -18.87
CA ASN A 634 0.66 9.05 -20.08
C ASN A 634 0.00 8.34 -21.27
N ARG A 635 0.02 8.99 -22.43
CA ARG A 635 -0.41 8.42 -23.72
C ARG A 635 0.82 7.97 -24.50
N VAL A 636 0.97 6.66 -24.67
CA VAL A 636 2.08 6.05 -25.39
C VAL A 636 1.54 5.37 -26.63
N VAL A 637 1.85 5.90 -27.81
CA VAL A 637 1.36 5.40 -29.11
C VAL A 637 2.41 5.50 -30.19
N ASP A 638 2.34 4.68 -31.24
CA ASP A 638 3.18 4.77 -32.43
C ASP A 638 4.71 4.76 -32.19
N ASN A 639 5.18 4.29 -31.04
CA ASN A 639 6.60 4.01 -30.77
C ASN A 639 6.96 2.61 -31.28
N THR A 640 8.26 2.30 -31.40
CA THR A 640 8.70 0.93 -31.69
C THR A 640 8.17 -0.06 -30.64
N VAL A 641 8.18 0.35 -29.37
CA VAL A 641 7.52 -0.38 -28.27
C VAL A 641 6.60 0.58 -27.51
N ASN A 642 5.29 0.32 -27.56
CA ASN A 642 4.31 1.10 -26.81
C ASN A 642 4.17 0.57 -25.37
N GLY A 643 5.18 0.82 -24.54
CA GLY A 643 5.20 0.31 -23.17
C GLY A 643 6.22 0.98 -22.27
N PHE A 644 6.16 0.55 -21.01
CA PHE A 644 7.17 0.81 -19.99
C PHE A 644 8.05 -0.45 -19.89
N PHE A 645 9.31 -0.33 -20.30
CA PHE A 645 10.30 -1.40 -20.24
C PHE A 645 10.97 -1.45 -18.86
N ILE A 646 11.10 -2.65 -18.29
CA ILE A 646 11.75 -2.92 -17.00
C ILE A 646 12.87 -3.93 -17.20
#